data_AF-A0A422PM86-F1
#
_entry.id   AF-A0A422PM86-F1
#
_cell.length_a   1.000
_cell.length_b   1.000
_cell.length_c   1.000
_cell.angle_alpha   90.00
_cell.angle_beta   90.00
_cell.angle_gamma   90.00
#
_symmetry.space_group_name_H-M   'P 1'
#
loop_
_entity.id
_entity.type
_entity.pdbx_description
1 polymer ?
#
loop_
_entity_poly.entity_id
_entity_poly.type
_entity_poly.pdbx_seq_one_letter_code
_entity_poly.pdbx_strand_id
1 'polypeptide(L)'
;MWLYFTKNRKACILFLLLLMQLLGFLAYSGYVRRVGQGRPGRAAHSQGDQTIFIGEAKPRDAAALGGLTTAVQKYTPAELLAAYDDMDFIYTFVNGTERDHAFRRLLCYECIGDIMRAEEAFYSQGKVVRPECVKHGALPRAKTVRALLEEVSGGPAKEASVRDRERDELRYSIRSVEQHIRWHRGRLLIVSPGHHPYWVDQAKNFMLSALAANRGPHMRGRHPRLTTVHQDVLMPYGMRLTLDSHTIEMQLFRVRNTTPIHVFFNDDYFVNRDVEVTHLLNENGGTYVRTENGMLQRAVRASGGGSWGAGVDHTNLFNTMELDIHKEDRLPLNLFERWQAAGEDPTQSVPVASGDRLIHTAHSHRPYSLPPKATPQRPRFYATHAPFVYCTRMFEFINTRYELEVATNTMSHRGRSARDLFTPFVYNAFIMARPWQSSPRFLPYLTKLRLSRMSDRGDPAPPPLHVRLDNKDACAPATLLRGRVSEAMYGKFVDEAGGNERFMRSVKERNPLFFNINDGFRELNSTLQLQAFLSRLFPQPVFVERTAAEKDNHAPYITAFQGLMKLPLLIFASYREALCPLVRSLKLAMPQFDGQVILVRETGAAAEDKEGLEGVRQRLKHRVRSAMPVVLCTFGGKVKEVNVSTGQDISAAVKEALSAVPNSAKPPVLLPEDYIGGSQVKVAALAIDARTSHPLDSVAALTRAIEVPGQSLALEDFELAGPIGSQGSVLVLSRADAARKAVHWVNGASETDLLITFPLPYALYEVLDAPVKWSFR
;
A
#
# COMPACT_ATOMS: atom_id res chain seq x y z
N MET A 1 54.24 -22.55 2.10
CA MET A 1 53.14 -21.55 2.12
C MET A 1 52.15 -21.75 0.97
N TRP A 2 52.60 -21.88 -0.29
CA TRP A 2 51.74 -22.11 -1.46
C TRP A 2 50.94 -23.43 -1.40
N LEU A 3 51.57 -24.52 -0.90
CA LEU A 3 50.92 -25.82 -0.66
C LEU A 3 49.91 -25.83 0.51
N TYR A 4 49.99 -24.86 1.43
CA TYR A 4 49.04 -24.73 2.54
C TYR A 4 47.78 -23.96 2.10
N PHE A 5 47.95 -23.03 1.14
CA PHE A 5 46.88 -22.26 0.52
C PHE A 5 45.97 -23.11 -0.38
N THR A 6 46.51 -24.13 -1.06
CA THR A 6 45.72 -25.02 -1.92
C THR A 6 44.85 -25.99 -1.11
N LYS A 7 45.33 -26.48 0.04
CA LYS A 7 44.59 -27.41 0.90
C LYS A 7 43.47 -26.74 1.71
N ASN A 8 43.61 -25.44 2.03
CA ASN A 8 42.65 -24.67 2.84
C ASN A 8 42.00 -23.49 2.08
N ARG A 9 41.93 -23.57 0.74
CA ARG A 9 41.44 -22.49 -0.12
C ARG A 9 40.07 -21.96 0.29
N LYS A 10 39.14 -22.84 0.70
CA LYS A 10 37.81 -22.44 1.18
C LYS A 10 37.86 -21.68 2.51
N ALA A 11 38.70 -22.11 3.45
CA ALA A 11 38.87 -21.44 4.74
C ALA A 11 39.56 -20.07 4.57
N CYS A 12 40.55 -19.96 3.68
CA CYS A 12 41.19 -18.68 3.36
C CYS A 12 40.23 -17.71 2.66
N ILE A 13 39.39 -18.20 1.74
CA ILE A 13 38.35 -17.37 1.11
C ILE A 13 37.30 -16.94 2.15
N LEU A 14 36.85 -17.85 3.02
CA LEU A 14 35.90 -17.52 4.08
C LEU A 14 36.48 -16.48 5.06
N PHE A 15 37.76 -16.63 5.43
CA PHE A 15 38.47 -15.67 6.27
C PHE A 15 38.61 -14.31 5.58
N LEU A 16 38.92 -14.26 4.29
CA LEU A 16 38.95 -13.03 3.49
C LEU A 16 37.57 -12.35 3.39
N LEU A 17 36.51 -13.14 3.22
CA LEU A 17 35.13 -12.64 3.18
C LEU A 17 34.70 -12.08 4.55
N LEU A 18 35.03 -12.78 5.65
CA LEU A 18 34.79 -12.31 7.01
C LEU A 18 35.62 -11.07 7.34
N LEU A 19 36.86 -10.98 6.86
CA LEU A 19 37.70 -9.80 6.99
C LEU A 19 37.13 -8.63 6.20
N MET A 20 36.63 -8.84 4.98
CA MET A 20 35.94 -7.81 4.20
C MET A 20 34.62 -7.38 4.84
N GLN A 21 33.85 -8.29 5.44
CA GLN A 21 32.64 -7.96 6.21
C GLN A 21 32.97 -7.18 7.48
N LEU A 22 34.03 -7.56 8.21
CA LEU A 22 34.48 -6.85 9.40
C LEU A 22 35.03 -5.47 9.03
N LEU A 23 35.83 -5.35 7.98
CA LEU A 23 36.30 -4.06 7.46
C LEU A 23 35.15 -3.21 6.95
N GLY A 24 34.15 -3.81 6.28
CA GLY A 24 32.92 -3.15 5.88
C GLY A 24 32.09 -2.68 7.08
N PHE A 25 31.99 -3.48 8.14
CA PHE A 25 31.31 -3.13 9.38
C PHE A 25 32.07 -2.06 10.17
N LEU A 26 33.39 -2.10 10.21
CA LEU A 26 34.24 -1.09 10.85
C LEU A 26 34.27 0.20 10.03
N ALA A 27 34.26 0.12 8.69
CA ALA A 27 34.11 1.27 7.81
C ALA A 27 32.71 1.87 7.89
N TYR A 28 31.66 1.06 8.02
CA TYR A 28 30.29 1.51 8.24
C TYR A 28 30.12 2.10 9.64
N SER A 29 30.64 1.46 10.69
CA SER A 29 30.60 1.96 12.07
C SER A 29 31.47 3.20 12.23
N GLY A 30 32.61 3.23 11.56
CA GLY A 30 33.49 4.40 11.44
C GLY A 30 32.84 5.51 10.62
N TYR A 31 32.11 5.19 9.55
CA TYR A 31 31.29 6.13 8.78
C TYR A 31 30.17 6.67 9.64
N VAL A 32 29.39 5.85 10.34
CA VAL A 32 28.30 6.26 11.26
C VAL A 32 28.84 7.12 12.40
N ARG A 33 30.04 6.81 12.93
CA ARG A 33 30.73 7.64 13.94
C ARG A 33 31.35 8.92 13.37
N ARG A 34 31.76 8.93 12.09
CA ARG A 34 32.32 10.09 11.37
C ARG A 34 31.29 10.89 10.58
N VAL A 35 30.04 10.42 10.48
CA VAL A 35 28.86 11.25 10.34
C VAL A 35 28.76 12.01 11.66
N GLY A 36 29.71 12.92 11.86
CA GLY A 36 29.52 14.02 12.77
C GLY A 36 28.23 14.67 12.30
N GLN A 37 27.26 14.77 13.20
CA GLN A 37 26.18 15.73 13.02
C GLN A 37 26.86 17.01 12.55
N GLY A 38 26.58 17.38 11.29
CA GLY A 38 27.35 18.39 10.59
C GLY A 38 27.45 19.62 11.48
N ARG A 39 28.65 20.22 11.53
CA ARG A 39 28.87 21.51 12.20
C ARG A 39 27.65 22.40 11.94
N PRO A 40 27.08 23.04 12.98
CA PRO A 40 25.93 23.90 12.79
C PRO A 40 26.30 25.01 11.80
N GLY A 41 25.90 24.83 10.55
CA GLY A 41 25.82 25.92 9.59
C GLY A 41 24.81 26.93 10.13
N ARG A 42 25.12 28.22 9.98
CA ARG A 42 24.40 29.35 10.57
C ARG A 42 22.89 29.32 10.28
N ALA A 43 22.17 28.65 11.17
CA ALA A 43 20.81 28.92 11.60
C ALA A 43 20.76 28.58 13.10
N ALA A 44 21.66 29.20 13.87
CA ALA A 44 21.58 29.23 15.31
C ALA A 44 21.16 30.66 15.69
N HIS A 45 19.91 30.84 16.11
CA HIS A 45 19.59 31.97 16.96
C HIS A 45 20.38 31.77 18.26
N SER A 46 20.90 32.85 18.84
CA SER A 46 21.84 32.92 19.97
C SER A 46 21.37 32.28 21.29
N GLN A 47 20.26 31.54 21.29
CA GLN A 47 19.71 30.82 22.44
C GLN A 47 19.35 29.35 22.18
N GLY A 48 19.66 28.76 21.02
CA GLY A 48 19.60 27.31 20.83
C GLY A 48 18.21 26.64 20.83
N ASP A 49 17.11 27.39 21.03
CA ASP A 49 15.79 26.80 21.35
C ASP A 49 14.64 27.12 20.36
N GLN A 50 14.90 27.65 19.16
CA GLN A 50 13.85 27.63 18.12
C GLN A 50 13.70 26.20 17.57
N THR A 51 12.80 25.49 18.21
CA THR A 51 12.46 24.07 18.03
C THR A 51 11.22 23.86 17.17
N ILE A 52 10.59 24.96 16.70
CA ILE A 52 9.36 24.98 15.90
C ILE A 52 9.59 25.82 14.63
N PHE A 53 9.27 25.27 13.46
CA PHE A 53 9.30 26.00 12.18
C PHE A 53 7.91 26.01 11.57
N ILE A 54 7.45 27.18 11.12
CA ILE A 54 6.14 27.32 10.48
C ILE A 54 6.30 27.16 8.96
N GLY A 55 5.45 26.33 8.36
CA GLY A 55 5.39 26.16 6.91
C GLY A 55 4.93 27.42 6.19
N GLU A 56 5.37 27.59 4.95
CA GLU A 56 4.99 28.72 4.12
C GLU A 56 3.47 28.69 3.83
N ALA A 57 2.78 29.81 4.08
CA ALA A 57 1.35 29.93 3.79
C ALA A 57 1.07 30.77 2.53
N LYS A 58 2.09 31.40 1.95
CA LYS A 58 1.99 32.30 0.79
C LYS A 58 3.16 32.02 -0.17
N PRO A 59 2.95 32.20 -1.48
CA PRO A 59 4.05 32.12 -2.46
C PRO A 59 5.11 33.17 -2.19
N ARG A 60 6.38 32.82 -2.46
CA ARG A 60 7.50 33.77 -2.35
C ARG A 60 7.50 34.77 -3.49
N ASP A 61 7.02 34.37 -4.66
CA ASP A 61 6.90 35.23 -5.85
C ASP A 61 5.48 35.17 -6.42
N ALA A 62 4.55 35.81 -5.71
CA ALA A 62 3.15 35.88 -6.14
C ALA A 62 2.99 36.53 -7.53
N ALA A 63 3.85 37.49 -7.88
CA ALA A 63 3.82 38.17 -9.18
C ALA A 63 4.19 37.22 -10.32
N ALA A 64 5.25 36.41 -10.16
CA ALA A 64 5.58 35.35 -11.11
C ALA A 64 4.47 34.28 -11.23
N LEU A 65 3.62 34.14 -10.21
CA LEU A 65 2.43 33.29 -10.26
C LEU A 65 1.15 34.03 -10.67
N GLY A 66 1.25 35.17 -11.36
CA GLY A 66 0.09 35.91 -11.89
C GLY A 66 -0.83 36.49 -10.80
N GLY A 67 -0.26 36.80 -9.63
CA GLY A 67 -1.01 37.36 -8.49
C GLY A 67 -1.69 36.31 -7.61
N LEU A 68 -1.24 35.05 -7.62
CA LEU A 68 -1.81 33.98 -6.79
C LEU A 68 -1.90 34.41 -5.32
N THR A 69 -3.06 34.18 -4.70
CA THR A 69 -3.32 34.47 -3.29
C THR A 69 -3.76 33.22 -2.54
N THR A 70 -3.54 33.21 -1.23
CA THR A 70 -3.90 32.11 -0.34
C THR A 70 -4.69 32.61 0.87
N ALA A 71 -5.55 31.75 1.40
CA ALA A 71 -6.23 31.96 2.68
C ALA A 71 -6.07 30.72 3.57
N VAL A 72 -6.01 30.96 4.89
CA VAL A 72 -5.85 29.92 5.91
C VAL A 72 -7.04 29.98 6.86
N GLN A 73 -7.55 28.83 7.26
CA GLN A 73 -8.59 28.71 8.27
C GLN A 73 -7.95 28.41 9.64
N LYS A 74 -8.47 29.02 10.70
CA LYS A 74 -8.10 28.69 12.10
C LYS A 74 -9.17 27.80 12.71
N TYR A 75 -8.74 26.90 13.58
CA TYR A 75 -9.59 25.96 14.29
C TYR A 75 -9.26 25.99 15.79
N THR A 76 -10.30 25.93 16.61
CA THR A 76 -10.20 25.51 18.01
C THR A 76 -9.93 24.00 18.09
N PRO A 77 -9.44 23.48 19.24
CA PRO A 77 -9.28 22.04 19.42
C PRO A 77 -10.57 21.23 19.20
N ALA A 78 -11.73 21.77 19.60
CA ALA A 78 -13.02 21.11 19.41
C ALA A 78 -13.42 21.06 17.92
N GLU A 79 -13.16 22.13 17.16
CA GLU A 79 -13.41 22.14 15.72
C GLU A 79 -12.46 21.21 14.97
N LEU A 80 -11.18 21.11 15.38
CA LEU A 80 -10.25 20.12 14.83
C LEU A 80 -10.75 18.70 15.08
N LEU A 81 -11.18 18.41 16.31
CA LEU A 81 -11.70 17.10 16.64
C LEU A 81 -12.95 16.78 15.80
N ALA A 82 -13.90 17.71 15.70
CA ALA A 82 -15.11 17.50 14.91
C ALA A 82 -14.84 17.38 13.40
N ALA A 83 -13.80 18.02 12.89
CA ALA A 83 -13.44 17.98 11.47
C ALA A 83 -12.61 16.76 11.06
N TYR A 84 -11.94 16.11 12.01
CA TYR A 84 -10.95 15.08 11.71
C TYR A 84 -11.01 13.85 12.64
N ASP A 85 -12.04 13.68 13.48
CA ASP A 85 -12.20 12.48 14.30
C ASP A 85 -12.35 11.19 13.46
N ASP A 86 -12.75 11.32 12.21
CA ASP A 86 -12.93 10.24 11.23
C ASP A 86 -11.73 10.01 10.30
N MET A 87 -10.60 10.71 10.49
CA MET A 87 -9.42 10.59 9.61
C MET A 87 -8.96 9.13 9.47
N ASP A 88 -8.51 8.70 8.29
CA ASP A 88 -8.03 7.33 8.12
C ASP A 88 -6.69 7.10 8.82
N PHE A 89 -6.57 5.99 9.55
CA PHE A 89 -5.29 5.45 10.01
C PHE A 89 -4.87 4.32 9.08
N ILE A 90 -3.75 4.50 8.40
CA ILE A 90 -3.25 3.59 7.37
C ILE A 90 -1.90 3.05 7.82
N TYR A 91 -1.86 1.75 8.07
CA TYR A 91 -0.63 1.00 8.31
C TYR A 91 -0.06 0.52 6.99
N THR A 92 1.26 0.61 6.81
CA THR A 92 1.94 -0.30 5.89
C THR A 92 2.58 -1.41 6.70
N PHE A 93 2.27 -2.64 6.33
CA PHE A 93 2.96 -3.80 6.84
C PHE A 93 3.56 -4.51 5.64
N VAL A 94 4.77 -4.08 5.26
CA VAL A 94 5.47 -4.61 4.08
C VAL A 94 6.32 -5.84 4.41
N ASN A 95 6.59 -6.05 5.69
CA ASN A 95 7.27 -7.22 6.23
C ASN A 95 6.25 -8.36 6.38
N GLY A 96 6.69 -9.61 6.23
CA GLY A 96 5.78 -10.75 6.40
C GLY A 96 6.31 -12.03 5.77
N THR A 97 5.82 -13.15 6.26
CA THR A 97 6.26 -14.51 5.84
C THR A 97 5.20 -15.28 5.07
N GLU A 98 4.10 -14.61 4.67
CA GLU A 98 3.08 -15.20 3.81
C GLU A 98 3.70 -15.68 2.48
N ARG A 99 3.19 -16.80 1.96
CA ARG A 99 3.82 -17.57 0.89
C ARG A 99 3.84 -16.82 -0.45
N ASP A 100 2.73 -16.21 -0.84
CA ASP A 100 2.63 -15.41 -2.07
C ASP A 100 3.63 -14.24 -2.01
N HIS A 101 3.70 -13.54 -0.88
CA HIS A 101 4.68 -12.48 -0.68
C HIS A 101 6.13 -12.99 -0.68
N ALA A 102 6.43 -14.08 0.03
CA ALA A 102 7.76 -14.68 0.06
C ALA A 102 8.24 -15.10 -1.35
N PHE A 103 7.33 -15.64 -2.17
CA PHE A 103 7.61 -15.99 -3.55
C PHE A 103 7.87 -14.75 -4.43
N ARG A 104 7.03 -13.71 -4.32
CA ARG A 104 7.27 -12.43 -5.03
C ARG A 104 8.62 -11.84 -4.65
N ARG A 105 9.00 -11.91 -3.38
CA ARG A 105 10.27 -11.41 -2.88
C ARG A 105 11.47 -12.19 -3.41
N LEU A 106 11.39 -13.53 -3.42
CA LEU A 106 12.40 -14.38 -4.06
C LEU A 106 12.63 -13.97 -5.52
N LEU A 107 11.56 -13.72 -6.27
CA LEU A 107 11.68 -13.28 -7.66
C LEU A 107 12.26 -11.87 -7.79
N CYS A 108 11.91 -10.93 -6.91
CA CYS A 108 12.54 -9.62 -6.89
C CYS A 108 14.04 -9.67 -6.56
N TYR A 109 14.50 -10.62 -5.74
CA TYR A 109 15.92 -10.71 -5.41
C TYR A 109 16.73 -11.48 -6.44
N GLU A 110 16.23 -12.64 -6.87
CA GLU A 110 17.01 -13.57 -7.69
C GLU A 110 16.76 -13.41 -9.20
N CYS A 111 15.61 -12.85 -9.60
CA CYS A 111 15.12 -12.91 -10.99
C CYS A 111 14.86 -11.56 -11.63
N ILE A 112 14.97 -10.45 -10.88
CA ILE A 112 14.49 -9.15 -11.35
C ILE A 112 15.18 -8.68 -12.63
N GLY A 113 16.47 -8.96 -12.79
CA GLY A 113 17.22 -8.64 -14.01
C GLY A 113 16.69 -9.38 -15.24
N ASP A 114 16.29 -10.64 -15.10
CA ASP A 114 15.68 -11.42 -16.20
C ASP A 114 14.28 -10.93 -16.53
N ILE A 115 13.49 -10.66 -15.49
CA ILE A 115 12.12 -10.15 -15.63
C ILE A 115 12.15 -8.81 -16.38
N MET A 116 12.97 -7.87 -15.92
CA MET A 116 13.11 -6.56 -16.56
C MET A 116 13.63 -6.66 -18.00
N ARG A 117 14.58 -7.58 -18.31
CA ARG A 117 15.03 -7.81 -19.69
C ARG A 117 13.92 -8.35 -20.58
N ALA A 118 13.11 -9.28 -20.08
CA ALA A 118 12.00 -9.87 -20.82
C ALA A 118 10.88 -8.86 -21.08
N GLU A 119 10.56 -8.02 -20.09
CA GLU A 119 9.65 -6.89 -20.22
C GLU A 119 10.20 -5.87 -21.22
N GLU A 120 11.45 -5.44 -21.08
CA GLU A 120 12.09 -4.48 -21.99
C GLU A 120 12.10 -4.99 -23.43
N ALA A 121 12.40 -6.27 -23.68
CA ALA A 121 12.32 -6.86 -25.01
C ALA A 121 10.90 -6.82 -25.60
N PHE A 122 9.88 -6.96 -24.74
CA PHE A 122 8.49 -6.84 -25.16
C PHE A 122 8.12 -5.39 -25.48
N TYR A 123 8.42 -4.44 -24.59
CA TYR A 123 8.06 -3.03 -24.81
C TYR A 123 8.86 -2.37 -25.95
N SER A 124 10.15 -2.71 -26.11
CA SER A 124 11.01 -2.12 -27.14
C SER A 124 10.94 -2.82 -28.50
N GLN A 125 10.75 -4.13 -28.54
CA GLN A 125 10.83 -4.93 -29.77
C GLN A 125 9.55 -5.71 -30.10
N GLY A 126 8.53 -5.66 -29.24
CA GLY A 126 7.34 -6.50 -29.36
C GLY A 126 7.62 -8.00 -29.17
N LYS A 127 8.80 -8.36 -28.68
CA LYS A 127 9.22 -9.76 -28.57
C LYS A 127 8.83 -10.37 -27.24
N VAL A 128 8.11 -11.47 -27.29
CA VAL A 128 7.80 -12.27 -26.10
C VAL A 128 8.98 -13.16 -25.75
N VAL A 129 9.80 -12.70 -24.81
CA VAL A 129 10.92 -13.48 -24.25
C VAL A 129 10.49 -14.12 -22.94
N ARG A 130 10.95 -15.36 -22.71
CA ARG A 130 10.81 -16.04 -21.41
C ARG A 130 11.95 -15.59 -20.51
N PRO A 131 11.69 -15.11 -19.29
CA PRO A 131 12.76 -14.77 -18.36
C PRO A 131 13.50 -16.04 -17.93
N GLU A 132 14.82 -15.98 -17.85
CA GLU A 132 15.68 -17.14 -17.58
C GLU A 132 15.83 -17.47 -16.09
N CYS A 133 14.82 -17.13 -15.28
CA CYS A 133 14.74 -17.33 -13.84
C CYS A 133 15.07 -18.76 -13.37
N VAL A 134 14.74 -19.76 -14.21
CA VAL A 134 14.99 -21.18 -13.92
C VAL A 134 16.49 -21.49 -13.85
N LYS A 135 17.31 -20.83 -14.68
CA LYS A 135 18.76 -21.11 -14.77
C LYS A 135 19.49 -20.72 -13.49
N HIS A 136 18.97 -19.73 -12.78
CA HIS A 136 19.50 -19.28 -11.49
C HIS A 136 19.07 -20.15 -10.31
N GLY A 137 18.21 -21.16 -10.53
CA GLY A 137 17.67 -21.98 -9.44
C GLY A 137 16.63 -21.25 -8.57
N ALA A 138 16.19 -20.07 -9.00
CA ALA A 138 15.28 -19.21 -8.26
C ALA A 138 13.81 -19.62 -8.37
N LEU A 139 13.46 -20.37 -9.42
CA LEU A 139 12.14 -20.98 -9.53
C LEU A 139 12.16 -22.40 -8.96
N PRO A 140 11.15 -22.78 -8.15
CA PRO A 140 10.98 -24.14 -7.67
C PRO A 140 11.00 -25.15 -8.82
N ARG A 141 11.76 -26.24 -8.66
CA ARG A 141 11.85 -27.32 -9.67
C ARG A 141 10.74 -28.36 -9.53
N ALA A 142 9.84 -28.14 -8.59
CA ALA A 142 8.67 -28.97 -8.33
C ALA A 142 7.89 -29.35 -9.59
N LYS A 143 7.59 -30.65 -9.71
CA LYS A 143 6.75 -31.20 -10.79
C LYS A 143 5.26 -31.08 -10.49
N THR A 144 4.86 -31.12 -9.22
CA THR A 144 3.47 -31.06 -8.78
C THR A 144 3.19 -29.83 -7.93
N VAL A 145 1.93 -29.40 -7.87
CA VAL A 145 1.49 -28.27 -7.03
C VAL A 145 1.86 -28.47 -5.55
N ARG A 146 1.73 -29.69 -5.03
CA ARG A 146 2.13 -30.07 -3.67
C ARG A 146 3.60 -29.78 -3.42
N ALA A 147 4.47 -30.33 -4.27
CA ALA A 147 5.90 -30.16 -4.16
C ALA A 147 6.30 -28.68 -4.27
N LEU A 148 5.61 -27.90 -5.12
CA LEU A 148 5.84 -26.47 -5.26
C LEU A 148 5.55 -25.74 -3.94
N LEU A 149 4.38 -25.98 -3.36
CA LEU A 149 3.97 -25.35 -2.12
C LEU A 149 4.88 -25.75 -0.96
N GLU A 150 5.34 -27.00 -0.92
CA GLU A 150 6.32 -27.50 0.06
C GLU A 150 7.70 -26.83 -0.12
N GLU A 151 8.19 -26.69 -1.34
CA GLU A 151 9.47 -26.04 -1.65
C GLU A 151 9.45 -24.54 -1.27
N VAL A 152 8.37 -23.83 -1.63
CA VAL A 152 8.18 -22.42 -1.25
C VAL A 152 8.03 -22.25 0.27
N SER A 153 7.36 -23.20 0.95
CA SER A 153 7.21 -23.17 2.41
C SER A 153 8.47 -23.59 3.16
N GLY A 154 9.31 -24.44 2.55
CA GLY A 154 10.51 -25.02 3.15
C GLY A 154 11.76 -24.15 3.00
N GLY A 155 11.88 -23.39 1.91
CA GLY A 155 13.02 -22.52 1.62
C GLY A 155 12.72 -21.03 1.84
N PRO A 156 12.06 -20.33 0.88
CA PRO A 156 11.81 -18.89 0.92
C PRO A 156 11.14 -18.36 2.20
N ALA A 157 10.21 -19.14 2.79
CA ALA A 157 9.57 -18.77 4.05
C ALA A 157 10.46 -18.99 5.29
N LYS A 158 11.45 -19.89 5.23
CA LYS A 158 12.41 -20.14 6.33
C LYS A 158 13.63 -19.22 6.28
N GLU A 159 14.07 -18.83 5.08
CA GLU A 159 15.17 -17.87 4.85
C GLU A 159 14.72 -16.41 4.94
N ALA A 160 13.47 -16.15 5.34
CA ALA A 160 12.98 -14.81 5.67
C ALA A 160 14.01 -14.07 6.53
N SER A 161 14.44 -12.90 6.04
CA SER A 161 15.45 -12.10 6.73
C SER A 161 14.91 -11.69 8.10
N VAL A 162 15.79 -11.23 8.99
CA VAL A 162 15.39 -10.69 10.30
C VAL A 162 14.23 -9.72 10.16
N ARG A 163 14.30 -8.85 9.14
CA ARG A 163 13.31 -7.80 8.85
C ARG A 163 11.94 -8.32 8.44
N ASP A 164 11.85 -9.57 8.02
CA ASP A 164 10.62 -10.12 7.41
C ASP A 164 9.76 -10.89 8.43
N ARG A 165 10.23 -11.05 9.67
CA ARG A 165 9.54 -11.81 10.71
C ARG A 165 8.67 -10.88 11.56
N GLU A 166 7.36 -11.10 11.53
CA GLU A 166 6.46 -10.49 12.51
C GLU A 166 6.78 -10.99 13.92
N ARG A 167 7.06 -10.08 14.86
CA ARG A 167 7.29 -10.37 16.29
C ARG A 167 6.22 -9.76 17.19
N ASP A 168 5.03 -9.50 16.63
CA ASP A 168 3.90 -8.81 17.24
C ASP A 168 4.06 -7.27 17.30
N GLU A 169 5.02 -6.68 16.59
CA GLU A 169 5.16 -5.22 16.50
C GLU A 169 3.86 -4.57 16.02
N LEU A 170 3.28 -5.06 14.91
CA LEU A 170 2.02 -4.52 14.38
C LEU A 170 0.88 -4.67 15.38
N ARG A 171 0.81 -5.82 16.06
CA ARG A 171 -0.20 -6.09 17.10
C ARG A 171 -0.12 -5.04 18.21
N TYR A 172 1.08 -4.84 18.76
CA TYR A 172 1.29 -3.90 19.86
C TYR A 172 1.23 -2.44 19.43
N SER A 173 1.59 -2.14 18.19
CA SER A 173 1.39 -0.82 17.59
C SER A 173 -0.10 -0.46 17.57
N ILE A 174 -0.96 -1.35 17.07
CA ILE A 174 -2.41 -1.11 17.04
C ILE A 174 -3.00 -1.05 18.45
N ARG A 175 -2.53 -1.91 19.38
CA ARG A 175 -2.92 -1.79 20.81
C ARG A 175 -2.57 -0.41 21.38
N SER A 176 -1.39 0.11 21.06
CA SER A 176 -0.96 1.43 21.53
C SER A 176 -1.88 2.54 21.01
N VAL A 177 -2.33 2.44 19.75
CA VAL A 177 -3.32 3.35 19.16
C VAL A 177 -4.66 3.25 19.87
N GLU A 178 -5.23 2.06 20.04
CA GLU A 178 -6.52 1.92 20.74
C GLU A 178 -6.43 2.35 22.20
N GLN A 179 -5.28 2.17 22.84
CA GLN A 179 -5.09 2.56 24.25
C GLN A 179 -5.00 4.08 24.42
N HIS A 180 -4.36 4.79 23.48
CA HIS A 180 -3.95 6.19 23.67
C HIS A 180 -4.58 7.20 22.70
N ILE A 181 -5.28 6.76 21.65
CA ILE A 181 -6.00 7.65 20.72
C ILE A 181 -7.51 7.41 20.84
N ARG A 182 -8.06 7.74 22.01
CA ARG A 182 -9.45 7.41 22.38
C ARG A 182 -10.52 8.24 21.68
N TRP A 183 -10.14 9.33 21.01
CA TRP A 183 -11.08 10.22 20.32
C TRP A 183 -11.40 9.76 18.89
N HIS A 184 -10.55 8.92 18.28
CA HIS A 184 -10.63 8.54 16.88
C HIS A 184 -11.86 7.66 16.57
N ARG A 185 -12.42 7.83 15.38
CA ARG A 185 -13.62 7.15 14.86
C ARG A 185 -13.44 6.62 13.44
N GLY A 186 -12.37 7.03 12.77
CA GLY A 186 -12.08 6.67 11.39
C GLY A 186 -11.69 5.20 11.21
N ARG A 187 -11.38 4.84 9.98
CA ARG A 187 -10.98 3.48 9.63
C ARG A 187 -9.54 3.20 10.07
N LEU A 188 -9.25 1.95 10.41
CA LEU A 188 -7.89 1.43 10.48
C LEU A 188 -7.69 0.43 9.33
N LEU A 189 -6.81 0.80 8.39
CA LEU A 189 -6.47 -0.01 7.23
C LEU A 189 -5.04 -0.52 7.36
N ILE A 190 -4.80 -1.76 6.93
CA ILE A 190 -3.48 -2.38 6.89
C ILE A 190 -3.18 -2.70 5.44
N VAL A 191 -2.30 -1.92 4.82
CA VAL A 191 -1.76 -2.18 3.48
C VAL A 191 -0.66 -3.22 3.60
N SER A 192 -0.90 -4.41 3.04
CA SER A 192 0.03 -5.53 3.07
C SER A 192 0.24 -6.16 1.70
N PRO A 193 1.36 -6.87 1.46
CA PRO A 193 1.54 -7.72 0.29
C PRO A 193 0.69 -9.02 0.31
N GLY A 194 -0.49 -9.01 0.95
CA GLY A 194 -1.45 -10.11 0.94
C GLY A 194 -1.52 -10.95 2.20
N HIS A 195 -0.75 -10.62 3.24
CA HIS A 195 -0.90 -11.26 4.55
C HIS A 195 -2.01 -10.61 5.37
N HIS A 196 -2.78 -11.44 6.07
CA HIS A 196 -3.72 -11.00 7.09
C HIS A 196 -3.15 -11.33 8.48
N PRO A 197 -3.19 -10.41 9.47
CA PRO A 197 -2.57 -10.66 10.77
C PRO A 197 -3.19 -11.85 11.51
N TYR A 198 -2.35 -12.81 11.91
CA TYR A 198 -2.80 -14.08 12.47
C TYR A 198 -3.51 -13.94 13.84
N TRP A 199 -3.22 -12.87 14.57
CA TRP A 199 -3.78 -12.58 15.89
C TRP A 199 -5.18 -11.96 15.83
N VAL A 200 -5.66 -11.57 14.65
CA VAL A 200 -7.04 -11.07 14.44
C VAL A 200 -8.02 -12.23 14.49
N ASP A 201 -9.05 -12.09 15.31
CA ASP A 201 -10.21 -12.97 15.36
C ASP A 201 -11.11 -12.69 14.18
N GLN A 202 -11.19 -13.64 13.24
CA GLN A 202 -11.94 -13.47 12.00
C GLN A 202 -13.45 -13.41 12.23
N ALA A 203 -13.96 -14.16 13.22
CA ALA A 203 -15.39 -14.14 13.50
C ALA A 203 -15.79 -12.77 14.05
N LYS A 204 -14.98 -12.21 14.98
CA LYS A 204 -15.18 -10.85 15.47
C LYS A 204 -15.05 -9.81 14.36
N ASN A 205 -13.97 -9.85 13.59
CA ASN A 205 -13.68 -8.87 12.55
C ASN A 205 -14.71 -8.90 11.40
N PHE A 206 -15.31 -10.06 11.13
CA PHE A 206 -16.35 -10.22 10.10
C PHE A 206 -17.75 -9.87 10.60
N MET A 207 -18.12 -10.29 11.81
CA MET A 207 -19.51 -10.18 12.32
C MET A 207 -19.75 -8.95 13.18
N LEU A 208 -18.82 -8.60 14.08
CA LEU A 208 -19.04 -7.53 15.06
C LEU A 208 -18.86 -6.13 14.47
N SER A 209 -18.12 -6.01 13.37
CA SER A 209 -17.97 -4.78 12.58
C SER A 209 -19.33 -4.18 12.21
N ALA A 210 -20.25 -5.03 11.74
CA ALA A 210 -21.61 -4.64 11.35
C ALA A 210 -22.45 -4.07 12.51
N LEU A 211 -22.14 -4.45 13.75
CA LEU A 211 -22.89 -4.05 14.95
C LEU A 211 -22.32 -2.80 15.61
N ALA A 212 -21.02 -2.61 15.49
CA ALA A 212 -20.28 -1.60 16.25
C ALA A 212 -20.45 -0.17 15.71
N ALA A 213 -20.90 -0.02 14.47
CA ALA A 213 -21.14 1.30 13.85
C ALA A 213 -22.11 2.19 14.68
N ASN A 214 -22.96 1.59 15.54
CA ASN A 214 -23.97 2.28 16.35
C ASN A 214 -23.74 2.23 17.86
N ARG A 215 -22.58 1.76 18.35
CA ARG A 215 -22.36 1.52 19.79
C ARG A 215 -22.07 2.78 20.62
N GLY A 216 -22.11 3.99 20.06
CA GLY A 216 -22.00 5.21 20.85
C GLY A 216 -20.60 5.50 21.43
N PRO A 217 -20.47 6.41 22.41
CA PRO A 217 -19.18 6.98 22.83
C PRO A 217 -18.12 5.98 23.31
N HIS A 218 -18.51 4.83 23.86
CA HIS A 218 -17.58 3.84 24.42
C HIS A 218 -16.75 3.08 23.37
N MET A 219 -17.17 3.10 22.09
CA MET A 219 -16.41 2.54 20.97
C MET A 219 -15.43 3.54 20.35
N ARG A 220 -15.43 4.82 20.77
CA ARG A 220 -14.41 5.77 20.29
C ARG A 220 -13.01 5.28 20.66
N GLY A 221 -12.11 5.31 19.67
CA GLY A 221 -10.76 4.78 19.74
C GLY A 221 -10.67 3.26 19.84
N ARG A 222 -11.75 2.51 19.57
CA ARG A 222 -11.72 1.06 19.42
C ARG A 222 -12.18 0.70 18.03
N HIS A 223 -11.33 0.09 17.23
CA HIS A 223 -11.62 -0.21 15.84
C HIS A 223 -12.38 -1.53 15.78
N PRO A 224 -13.68 -1.50 15.39
CA PRO A 224 -14.47 -2.73 15.33
C PRO A 224 -14.12 -3.60 14.12
N ARG A 225 -13.31 -3.05 13.21
CA ARG A 225 -12.83 -3.69 12.01
C ARG A 225 -11.41 -3.24 11.72
N LEU A 226 -10.54 -4.22 11.47
CA LEU A 226 -9.25 -4.02 10.84
C LEU A 226 -9.35 -4.52 9.41
N THR A 227 -9.21 -3.60 8.44
CA THR A 227 -9.30 -3.95 7.02
C THR A 227 -7.90 -4.14 6.46
N THR A 228 -7.55 -5.36 6.11
CA THR A 228 -6.32 -5.63 5.36
C THR A 228 -6.58 -5.41 3.88
N VAL A 229 -5.80 -4.55 3.24
CA VAL A 229 -5.84 -4.25 1.80
C VAL A 229 -4.55 -4.75 1.17
N HIS A 230 -4.65 -5.48 0.07
CA HIS A 230 -3.48 -5.89 -0.71
C HIS A 230 -2.83 -4.66 -1.35
N GLN A 231 -1.51 -4.50 -1.24
CA GLN A 231 -0.78 -3.34 -1.77
C GLN A 231 -1.04 -3.10 -3.27
N ASP A 232 -1.21 -4.17 -4.05
CA ASP A 232 -1.48 -4.12 -5.50
C ASP A 232 -2.79 -3.42 -5.88
N VAL A 233 -3.69 -3.19 -4.92
CA VAL A 233 -4.85 -2.31 -5.08
C VAL A 233 -4.42 -0.87 -5.32
N LEU A 234 -3.33 -0.44 -4.66
CA LEU A 234 -2.80 0.92 -4.72
C LEU A 234 -1.82 1.08 -5.88
N MET A 235 -1.18 -0.01 -6.27
CA MET A 235 -0.14 0.03 -7.29
C MET A 235 -0.73 0.27 -8.68
N PRO A 236 -0.11 1.15 -9.49
CA PRO A 236 -0.37 1.25 -10.91
C PRO A 236 -0.42 -0.12 -11.60
N TYR A 237 -1.43 -0.28 -12.46
CA TYR A 237 -1.59 -1.42 -13.35
C TYR A 237 -0.25 -1.78 -14.02
N GLY A 238 0.15 -3.06 -13.97
CA GLY A 238 1.41 -3.61 -14.51
C GLY A 238 2.72 -3.21 -13.78
N MET A 239 2.68 -2.39 -12.72
CA MET A 239 3.84 -2.09 -11.86
C MET A 239 3.73 -2.72 -10.46
N ARG A 240 2.96 -3.81 -10.33
CA ARG A 240 2.63 -4.45 -9.05
C ARG A 240 3.78 -5.22 -8.41
N LEU A 241 4.77 -5.65 -9.18
CA LEU A 241 5.93 -6.36 -8.63
C LEU A 241 6.88 -5.36 -7.96
N THR A 242 6.59 -4.97 -6.71
CA THR A 242 7.46 -4.11 -5.91
C THR A 242 7.51 -4.55 -4.44
N LEU A 243 8.69 -4.39 -3.84
CA LEU A 243 8.96 -4.50 -2.40
C LEU A 243 9.44 -3.17 -1.81
N ASP A 244 9.49 -2.09 -2.61
CA ASP A 244 9.95 -0.80 -2.14
C ASP A 244 8.85 -0.09 -1.34
N SER A 245 9.08 0.01 -0.03
CA SER A 245 8.19 0.70 0.90
C SER A 245 7.96 2.16 0.52
N HIS A 246 8.96 2.86 -0.04
CA HIS A 246 8.79 4.26 -0.42
C HIS A 246 7.84 4.39 -1.61
N THR A 247 7.97 3.52 -2.60
CA THR A 247 7.04 3.42 -3.72
C THR A 247 5.61 3.11 -3.24
N ILE A 248 5.43 2.15 -2.33
CA ILE A 248 4.11 1.81 -1.77
C ILE A 248 3.52 3.01 -1.00
N GLU A 249 4.32 3.65 -0.16
CA GLU A 249 3.94 4.82 0.64
C GLU A 249 3.48 5.99 -0.26
N MET A 250 4.16 6.21 -1.39
CA MET A 250 3.81 7.24 -2.39
C MET A 250 2.42 7.02 -3.03
N GLN A 251 1.86 5.81 -2.90
CA GLN A 251 0.56 5.44 -3.47
C GLN A 251 -0.55 5.29 -2.42
N LEU A 252 -0.31 5.55 -1.12
CA LEU A 252 -1.33 5.37 -0.07
C LEU A 252 -2.59 6.22 -0.27
N PHE A 253 -2.46 7.38 -0.91
CA PHE A 253 -3.58 8.25 -1.28
C PHE A 253 -4.60 7.57 -2.24
N ARG A 254 -4.24 6.43 -2.85
CA ARG A 254 -5.12 5.63 -3.72
C ARG A 254 -6.00 4.65 -2.97
N VAL A 255 -5.87 4.55 -1.64
CA VAL A 255 -6.87 3.86 -0.82
C VAL A 255 -8.24 4.48 -1.14
N ARG A 256 -9.26 3.63 -1.30
CA ARG A 256 -10.59 4.11 -1.71
C ARG A 256 -11.19 4.94 -0.60
N ASN A 257 -11.71 6.10 -0.99
CA ASN A 257 -12.30 7.11 -0.10
C ASN A 257 -11.34 7.55 1.02
N THR A 258 -10.03 7.67 0.73
CA THR A 258 -9.09 8.25 1.71
C THR A 258 -9.53 9.64 2.14
N THR A 259 -9.52 9.90 3.44
CA THR A 259 -9.84 11.21 4.01
C THR A 259 -8.85 12.30 3.53
N PRO A 260 -9.23 13.60 3.56
CA PRO A 260 -8.35 14.70 3.13
C PRO A 260 -7.00 14.73 3.87
N ILE A 261 -7.03 14.31 5.14
CA ILE A 261 -5.86 14.01 5.96
C ILE A 261 -5.95 12.56 6.41
N HIS A 262 -4.84 11.81 6.35
CA HIS A 262 -4.72 10.47 6.94
C HIS A 262 -3.43 10.36 7.76
N VAL A 263 -3.41 9.45 8.73
CA VAL A 263 -2.20 9.15 9.51
C VAL A 263 -1.59 7.86 8.99
N PHE A 264 -0.33 7.94 8.59
CA PHE A 264 0.47 6.80 8.19
C PHE A 264 1.26 6.26 9.39
N PHE A 265 1.11 4.96 9.63
CA PHE A 265 1.90 4.19 10.59
C PHE A 265 2.73 3.12 9.86
N ASN A 266 3.99 2.97 10.25
CA ASN A 266 4.68 1.72 10.01
C ASN A 266 4.33 0.71 11.12
N ASP A 267 4.56 -0.59 10.87
CA ASP A 267 4.34 -1.69 11.82
C ASP A 267 5.06 -1.50 13.16
N ASP A 268 6.19 -0.79 13.18
CA ASP A 268 7.04 -0.56 14.35
C ASP A 268 6.81 0.76 15.09
N TYR A 269 5.72 1.49 14.82
CA TYR A 269 5.42 2.79 15.45
C TYR A 269 4.49 2.63 16.65
N PHE A 270 4.80 3.23 17.79
CA PHE A 270 4.02 3.09 19.02
C PHE A 270 3.61 4.44 19.60
N VAL A 271 2.35 4.52 20.06
CA VAL A 271 1.80 5.65 20.81
C VAL A 271 1.97 5.36 22.29
N ASN A 272 2.79 6.13 22.99
CA ASN A 272 3.23 5.76 24.33
C ASN A 272 2.40 6.39 25.46
N ARG A 273 1.62 7.42 25.15
CA ARG A 273 0.69 8.10 26.05
C ARG A 273 -0.40 8.80 25.26
N ASP A 274 -1.44 9.27 25.94
CA ASP A 274 -2.63 9.83 25.32
C ASP A 274 -2.31 10.97 24.34
N VAL A 275 -2.84 10.84 23.12
CA VAL A 275 -2.64 11.76 22.01
C VAL A 275 -3.99 12.37 21.68
N GLU A 276 -4.11 13.69 21.88
CA GLU A 276 -5.18 14.52 21.33
C GLU A 276 -4.95 14.83 19.84
N VAL A 277 -6.02 15.19 19.12
CA VAL A 277 -5.97 15.63 17.71
C VAL A 277 -4.99 16.79 17.49
N THR A 278 -4.83 17.67 18.49
CA THR A 278 -3.93 18.83 18.49
C THR A 278 -2.45 18.46 18.57
N HIS A 279 -2.10 17.20 18.84
CA HIS A 279 -0.71 16.73 18.71
C HIS A 279 -0.37 16.30 17.28
N LEU A 280 -1.39 15.99 16.47
CA LEU A 280 -1.27 15.60 15.05
C LEU A 280 -1.44 16.81 14.12
N LEU A 281 -2.37 17.71 14.45
CA LEU A 281 -2.73 18.88 13.66
C LEU A 281 -2.54 20.18 14.45
N ASN A 282 -2.00 21.21 13.80
CA ASN A 282 -1.90 22.55 14.35
C ASN A 282 -3.22 23.33 14.23
N GLU A 283 -3.26 24.55 14.76
CA GLU A 283 -4.42 25.45 14.72
C GLU A 283 -4.92 25.82 13.31
N ASN A 284 -4.16 25.54 12.25
CA ASN A 284 -4.61 25.73 10.86
C ASN A 284 -5.24 24.46 10.26
N GLY A 285 -5.30 23.36 11.01
CA GLY A 285 -5.56 22.02 10.47
C GLY A 285 -4.36 21.44 9.71
N GLY A 286 -3.20 22.09 9.76
CA GLY A 286 -1.98 21.64 9.11
C GLY A 286 -1.22 20.60 9.93
N THR A 287 -0.49 19.73 9.26
CA THR A 287 0.16 18.57 9.89
C THR A 287 1.38 18.97 10.70
N TYR A 288 1.63 18.30 11.84
CA TYR A 288 2.92 18.43 12.51
C TYR A 288 3.97 17.48 11.90
N VAL A 289 5.03 18.07 11.34
CA VAL A 289 6.20 17.33 10.83
C VAL A 289 7.20 17.13 11.96
N ARG A 290 7.38 15.89 12.43
CA ARG A 290 8.33 15.57 13.51
C ARG A 290 9.68 15.16 12.94
N THR A 291 10.74 15.79 13.41
CA THR A 291 12.10 15.53 12.91
C THR A 291 13.12 15.32 14.01
N GLU A 292 14.16 14.56 13.68
CA GLU A 292 15.33 14.40 14.51
C GLU A 292 16.12 15.72 14.60
N ASN A 293 17.15 15.74 15.45
CA ASN A 293 18.03 16.90 15.59
C ASN A 293 18.90 17.16 14.36
N GLY A 294 19.22 16.13 13.58
CA GLY A 294 20.15 16.22 12.47
C GLY A 294 19.60 17.00 11.28
N MET A 295 20.39 17.94 10.75
CA MET A 295 20.05 18.71 9.56
C MET A 295 20.54 18.01 8.28
N LEU A 296 19.71 18.04 7.23
CA LEU A 296 20.02 17.52 5.90
C LEU A 296 20.85 18.53 5.11
N GLN A 297 22.15 18.57 5.37
CA GLN A 297 23.09 19.48 4.71
C GLN A 297 23.51 19.02 3.31
N ARG A 298 23.38 17.73 3.02
CA ARG A 298 23.89 17.12 1.78
C ARG A 298 22.75 16.95 0.78
N ALA A 299 22.96 17.47 -0.43
CA ALA A 299 22.11 17.28 -1.59
C ALA A 299 23.01 16.74 -2.71
N VAL A 300 23.09 15.41 -2.82
CA VAL A 300 24.06 14.73 -3.69
C VAL A 300 23.38 13.58 -4.42
N ARG A 301 23.67 13.45 -5.71
CA ARG A 301 23.11 12.39 -6.55
C ARG A 301 23.72 11.05 -6.17
N ALA A 302 22.87 10.11 -5.73
CA ALA A 302 23.29 8.74 -5.51
C ALA A 302 23.83 8.04 -6.78
N SER A 303 24.88 7.24 -6.60
CA SER A 303 25.49 6.39 -7.64
C SER A 303 24.67 5.13 -7.95
N GLY A 304 23.67 4.79 -7.13
CA GLY A 304 22.88 3.54 -7.18
C GLY A 304 22.97 2.75 -5.87
N GLY A 305 22.54 1.49 -5.86
CA GLY A 305 22.56 0.60 -4.68
C GLY A 305 21.39 0.86 -3.71
N GLY A 306 21.36 0.24 -2.53
CA GLY A 306 20.23 0.29 -1.58
C GLY A 306 20.48 1.09 -0.28
N SER A 307 21.48 1.98 -0.27
CA SER A 307 21.84 2.74 0.94
C SER A 307 20.78 3.78 1.31
N TRP A 308 20.24 3.67 2.53
CA TRP A 308 19.25 4.62 3.06
C TRP A 308 19.78 6.06 3.07
N GLY A 309 20.98 6.28 3.64
CA GLY A 309 21.56 7.62 3.72
C GLY A 309 21.84 8.25 2.35
N ALA A 310 22.26 7.44 1.37
CA ALA A 310 22.44 7.92 0.00
C ALA A 310 21.09 8.27 -0.67
N GLY A 311 20.03 7.51 -0.37
CA GLY A 311 18.66 7.82 -0.80
C GLY A 311 18.13 9.14 -0.20
N VAL A 312 18.40 9.39 1.08
CA VAL A 312 18.07 10.67 1.72
C VAL A 312 18.81 11.83 1.07
N ASP A 313 20.12 11.72 0.83
CA ASP A 313 20.93 12.74 0.15
C ASP A 313 20.42 13.00 -1.29
N HIS A 314 20.03 11.94 -2.02
CA HIS A 314 19.47 12.03 -3.37
C HIS A 314 18.08 12.68 -3.37
N THR A 315 17.22 12.31 -2.43
CA THR A 315 15.90 12.93 -2.28
C THR A 315 16.03 14.40 -1.89
N ASN A 316 16.98 14.74 -1.02
CA ASN A 316 17.25 16.13 -0.67
C ASN A 316 17.77 16.95 -1.87
N LEU A 317 18.52 16.33 -2.78
CA LEU A 317 18.90 16.94 -4.05
C LEU A 317 17.69 17.23 -4.93
N PHE A 318 16.77 16.28 -5.09
CA PHE A 318 15.52 16.52 -5.79
C PHE A 318 14.74 17.70 -5.20
N ASN A 319 14.54 17.70 -3.88
CA ASN A 319 13.85 18.79 -3.17
C ASN A 319 14.58 20.14 -3.32
N THR A 320 15.90 20.15 -3.28
CA THR A 320 16.70 21.37 -3.47
C THR A 320 16.50 21.93 -4.88
N MET A 321 16.53 21.07 -5.90
CA MET A 321 16.28 21.51 -7.27
C MET A 321 14.87 22.10 -7.41
N GLU A 322 13.83 21.38 -6.98
CA GLU A 322 12.45 21.80 -7.24
C GLU A 322 11.96 22.95 -6.36
N LEU A 323 12.42 23.04 -5.10
CA LEU A 323 11.91 24.03 -4.15
C LEU A 323 12.83 25.24 -3.99
N ASP A 324 14.16 25.06 -4.09
CA ASP A 324 15.14 26.14 -3.82
C ASP A 324 15.67 26.79 -5.09
N ILE A 325 15.94 26.00 -6.13
CA ILE A 325 16.61 26.50 -7.35
C ILE A 325 15.59 26.87 -8.44
N HIS A 326 14.61 26.01 -8.68
CA HIS A 326 13.58 26.26 -9.67
C HIS A 326 12.56 27.30 -9.18
N LYS A 327 12.22 28.24 -10.07
CA LYS A 327 11.17 29.23 -9.85
C LYS A 327 9.82 28.57 -9.58
N GLU A 328 8.97 29.23 -8.80
CA GLU A 328 7.66 28.69 -8.38
C GLU A 328 6.69 28.48 -9.55
N ASP A 329 6.88 29.22 -10.65
CA ASP A 329 6.11 29.15 -11.89
C ASP A 329 6.74 28.21 -12.95
N ARG A 330 7.78 27.45 -12.59
CA ARG A 330 8.42 26.51 -13.53
C ARG A 330 7.52 25.32 -13.82
N LEU A 331 7.00 25.29 -15.05
CA LEU A 331 6.38 24.12 -15.67
C LEU A 331 7.27 23.59 -16.82
N PRO A 332 7.83 22.36 -16.73
CA PRO A 332 8.64 21.78 -17.80
C PRO A 332 7.87 21.63 -19.11
N LEU A 333 8.46 22.05 -20.23
CA LEU A 333 7.80 21.98 -21.55
C LEU A 333 7.42 20.55 -21.94
N ASN A 334 8.33 19.60 -21.71
CA ASN A 334 8.08 18.18 -21.97
C ASN A 334 6.97 17.57 -21.10
N LEU A 335 6.67 18.15 -19.93
CA LEU A 335 5.52 17.70 -19.14
C LEU A 335 4.22 18.17 -19.78
N PHE A 336 4.17 19.43 -20.18
CA PHE A 336 3.03 20.02 -20.88
C PHE A 336 2.72 19.30 -22.20
N GLU A 337 3.73 19.09 -23.06
CA GLU A 337 3.58 18.38 -24.33
C GLU A 337 3.06 16.95 -24.14
N ARG A 338 3.47 16.27 -23.06
CA ARG A 338 2.98 14.92 -22.75
C ARG A 338 1.53 14.90 -22.30
N TRP A 339 1.07 15.90 -21.55
CA TRP A 339 -0.36 16.02 -21.22
C TRP A 339 -1.18 16.20 -22.49
N GLN A 340 -0.74 17.07 -23.41
CA GLN A 340 -1.42 17.25 -24.69
C GLN A 340 -1.39 15.99 -25.57
N ALA A 341 -0.24 15.30 -25.63
CA ALA A 341 -0.11 14.04 -26.38
C ALA A 341 -0.97 12.91 -25.80
N ALA A 342 -1.32 12.97 -24.52
CA ALA A 342 -2.27 12.07 -23.87
C ALA A 342 -3.75 12.44 -24.13
N GLY A 343 -4.02 13.50 -24.91
CA GLY A 343 -5.38 13.98 -25.19
C GLY A 343 -6.02 14.77 -24.05
N GLU A 344 -5.25 15.16 -23.04
CA GLU A 344 -5.73 15.97 -21.92
C GLU A 344 -5.83 17.45 -22.33
N ASP A 345 -6.75 18.18 -21.72
CA ASP A 345 -6.74 19.65 -21.72
C ASP A 345 -6.11 20.16 -20.41
N PRO A 346 -4.77 20.36 -20.38
CA PRO A 346 -4.06 20.77 -19.18
C PRO A 346 -4.39 22.20 -18.74
N THR A 347 -5.26 22.93 -19.44
CA THR A 347 -5.76 24.24 -19.02
C THR A 347 -7.03 24.14 -18.19
N GLN A 348 -7.72 22.99 -18.22
CA GLN A 348 -8.94 22.72 -17.46
C GLN A 348 -8.70 21.76 -16.31
N SER A 349 -8.10 20.61 -16.60
CA SER A 349 -7.85 19.56 -15.61
C SER A 349 -6.64 18.74 -16.02
N VAL A 350 -5.90 18.26 -15.02
CA VAL A 350 -4.83 17.29 -15.23
C VAL A 350 -5.06 16.17 -14.23
N PRO A 351 -5.59 15.01 -14.64
CA PRO A 351 -5.83 13.92 -13.71
C PRO A 351 -4.51 13.32 -13.24
N VAL A 352 -4.54 12.72 -12.05
CA VAL A 352 -3.48 11.82 -11.62
C VAL A 352 -3.41 10.67 -12.63
N ALA A 353 -2.21 10.41 -13.17
CA ALA A 353 -2.04 9.40 -14.21
C ALA A 353 -2.60 8.03 -13.80
N SER A 354 -3.32 7.42 -14.74
CA SER A 354 -3.76 6.04 -14.65
C SER A 354 -2.57 5.07 -14.71
N GLY A 355 -2.80 3.82 -14.30
CA GLY A 355 -1.70 2.86 -14.15
C GLY A 355 -1.01 2.46 -15.45
N ASP A 356 -1.79 2.27 -16.52
CA ASP A 356 -1.31 1.99 -17.88
C ASP A 356 -0.45 3.13 -18.43
N ARG A 357 -0.91 4.38 -18.24
CA ARG A 357 -0.17 5.57 -18.65
C ARG A 357 1.20 5.65 -17.97
N LEU A 358 1.28 5.34 -16.68
CA LEU A 358 2.55 5.34 -15.95
C LEU A 358 3.57 4.38 -16.57
N ILE A 359 3.15 3.20 -17.04
CA ILE A 359 4.04 2.23 -17.68
C ILE A 359 4.62 2.79 -18.97
N HIS A 360 3.73 3.31 -19.82
CA HIS A 360 4.15 3.91 -21.07
C HIS A 360 5.06 5.12 -20.84
N THR A 361 4.76 5.94 -19.81
CA THR A 361 5.59 7.06 -19.38
C THR A 361 7.00 6.58 -19.02
N ALA A 362 7.14 5.54 -18.19
CA ALA A 362 8.44 5.05 -17.71
C ALA A 362 9.29 4.39 -18.81
N HIS A 363 8.71 3.66 -19.76
CA HIS A 363 9.47 3.08 -20.88
C HIS A 363 9.80 4.09 -21.97
N SER A 364 8.89 5.04 -22.25
CA SER A 364 9.05 5.94 -23.40
C SER A 364 9.86 7.19 -23.07
N HIS A 365 10.01 7.52 -21.78
CA HIS A 365 10.67 8.75 -21.33
C HIS A 365 11.60 8.46 -20.17
N ARG A 366 12.67 9.25 -20.05
CA ARG A 366 13.58 9.22 -18.89
C ARG A 366 13.51 10.54 -18.15
N PRO A 367 13.49 10.52 -16.80
CA PRO A 367 13.55 11.74 -16.01
C PRO A 367 14.86 12.48 -16.28
N TYR A 368 14.83 13.80 -16.18
CA TYR A 368 16.04 14.60 -16.29
C TYR A 368 17.04 14.16 -15.21
N SER A 369 18.30 14.01 -15.60
CA SER A 369 19.33 13.68 -14.63
C SER A 369 19.52 14.85 -13.67
N LEU A 370 19.30 14.62 -12.38
CA LEU A 370 19.66 15.60 -11.36
C LEU A 370 21.15 15.94 -11.47
N PRO A 371 21.58 17.18 -11.14
CA PRO A 371 22.99 17.53 -11.14
C PRO A 371 23.75 16.69 -10.09
N PRO A 372 25.09 16.59 -10.16
CA PRO A 372 25.84 15.79 -9.18
C PRO A 372 25.62 16.20 -7.72
N LYS A 373 25.43 17.51 -7.49
CA LYS A 373 25.15 18.11 -6.19
C LYS A 373 24.46 19.46 -6.36
N ALA A 374 23.83 19.94 -5.29
CA ALA A 374 23.28 21.28 -5.17
C ALA A 374 23.47 21.80 -3.74
N THR A 375 23.25 23.09 -3.52
CA THR A 375 23.30 23.70 -2.17
C THR A 375 21.88 23.96 -1.67
N PRO A 376 21.43 23.25 -0.63
CA PRO A 376 20.13 23.51 0.00
C PRO A 376 20.05 24.95 0.52
N GLN A 377 18.94 25.64 0.22
CA GLN A 377 18.68 27.00 0.72
C GLN A 377 17.69 27.02 1.88
N ARG A 378 16.83 26.01 1.97
CA ARG A 378 15.89 25.84 3.09
C ARG A 378 16.43 24.84 4.11
N PRO A 379 16.27 25.08 5.42
CA PRO A 379 16.59 24.08 6.43
C PRO A 379 15.66 22.87 6.28
N ARG A 380 16.24 21.68 6.23
CA ARG A 380 15.54 20.39 6.18
C ARG A 380 16.19 19.45 7.19
N PHE A 381 15.43 18.52 7.74
CA PHE A 381 15.88 17.66 8.85
C PHE A 381 15.53 16.20 8.58
N TYR A 382 16.22 15.29 9.27
CA TYR A 382 15.88 13.87 9.20
C TYR A 382 14.49 13.64 9.77
N ALA A 383 13.62 12.99 9.00
CA ALA A 383 12.29 12.61 9.48
C ALA A 383 12.42 11.69 10.71
N THR A 384 11.65 11.95 11.76
CA THR A 384 11.59 11.01 12.88
C THR A 384 10.79 9.80 12.46
N HIS A 385 11.13 8.63 13.01
CA HIS A 385 10.32 7.43 12.92
C HIS A 385 9.14 7.54 13.91
N ALA A 386 8.16 8.34 13.53
CA ALA A 386 6.91 8.56 14.26
C ALA A 386 5.77 8.55 13.23
N PRO A 387 4.51 8.41 13.66
CA PRO A 387 3.39 8.45 12.73
C PRO A 387 3.41 9.73 11.90
N PHE A 388 3.32 9.58 10.59
CA PHE A 388 3.29 10.70 9.67
C PHE A 388 1.86 11.11 9.41
N VAL A 389 1.58 12.41 9.40
CA VAL A 389 0.25 12.92 9.08
C VAL A 389 0.31 13.52 7.67
N TYR A 390 -0.54 12.99 6.79
CA TYR A 390 -0.46 13.17 5.36
C TYR A 390 -1.71 13.83 4.78
N CYS A 391 -1.48 14.88 3.99
CA CYS A 391 -2.48 15.57 3.19
C CYS A 391 -2.57 14.90 1.82
N THR A 392 -3.73 14.33 1.51
CA THR A 392 -4.00 13.55 0.30
C THR A 392 -3.74 14.37 -0.98
N ARG A 393 -4.10 15.66 -0.97
CA ARG A 393 -3.86 16.59 -2.10
C ARG A 393 -2.39 16.71 -2.50
N MET A 394 -1.47 16.64 -1.55
CA MET A 394 -0.04 16.75 -1.88
C MET A 394 0.45 15.52 -2.65
N PHE A 395 -0.04 14.32 -2.30
CA PHE A 395 0.28 13.10 -3.04
C PHE A 395 -0.27 13.13 -4.46
N GLU A 396 -1.51 13.60 -4.64
CA GLU A 396 -2.11 13.81 -5.97
C GLU A 396 -1.26 14.77 -6.82
N PHE A 397 -0.85 15.90 -6.24
CA PHE A 397 0.03 16.86 -6.91
C PHE A 397 1.38 16.24 -7.27
N ILE A 398 2.05 15.54 -6.35
CA ILE A 398 3.35 14.91 -6.60
C ILE A 398 3.23 13.87 -7.73
N ASN A 399 2.21 13.01 -7.69
CA ASN A 399 1.98 11.99 -8.72
C ASN A 399 1.59 12.58 -10.08
N THR A 400 1.06 13.81 -10.12
CA THR A 400 0.69 14.50 -11.36
C THR A 400 1.86 15.31 -11.93
N ARG A 401 2.51 16.14 -11.09
CA ARG A 401 3.60 17.04 -11.49
C ARG A 401 4.92 16.29 -11.74
N TYR A 402 5.15 15.20 -11.01
CA TYR A 402 6.36 14.37 -11.10
C TYR A 402 6.02 12.94 -11.54
N GLU A 403 5.00 12.80 -12.40
CA GLU A 403 4.55 11.52 -12.96
C GLU A 403 5.73 10.71 -13.52
N LEU A 404 6.69 11.36 -14.18
CA LEU A 404 7.82 10.69 -14.80
C LEU A 404 8.79 10.08 -13.79
N GLU A 405 9.14 10.86 -12.77
CA GLU A 405 10.01 10.43 -11.68
C GLU A 405 9.35 9.29 -10.88
N VAL A 406 8.07 9.44 -10.55
CA VAL A 406 7.30 8.41 -9.84
C VAL A 406 7.17 7.14 -10.68
N ALA A 407 6.80 7.25 -11.95
CA ALA A 407 6.68 6.09 -12.85
C ALA A 407 8.01 5.36 -13.01
N THR A 408 9.11 6.10 -13.20
CA THR A 408 10.44 5.53 -13.38
C THR A 408 10.91 4.79 -12.13
N ASN A 409 10.74 5.40 -10.94
CA ASN A 409 11.08 4.76 -9.68
C ASN A 409 10.24 3.48 -9.47
N THR A 410 8.92 3.59 -9.63
CA THR A 410 7.99 2.46 -9.42
C THR A 410 8.32 1.28 -10.34
N MET A 411 8.61 1.54 -11.62
CA MET A 411 8.91 0.49 -12.59
C MET A 411 10.32 -0.09 -12.44
N SER A 412 11.32 0.77 -12.23
CA SER A 412 12.75 0.40 -12.32
C SER A 412 13.33 -0.02 -10.98
N HIS A 413 12.80 0.48 -9.87
CA HIS A 413 13.28 0.22 -8.52
C HIS A 413 12.24 -0.62 -7.75
N ARG A 414 12.09 -1.88 -8.17
CA ARG A 414 11.17 -2.86 -7.56
C ARG A 414 11.60 -3.34 -6.17
N GLY A 415 12.73 -2.85 -5.69
CA GLY A 415 13.19 -2.90 -4.32
C GLY A 415 14.00 -1.63 -4.04
N ARG A 416 14.28 -1.37 -2.76
CA ARG A 416 14.90 -0.10 -2.33
C ARG A 416 16.16 0.25 -3.12
N SER A 417 16.15 1.44 -3.69
CA SER A 417 17.23 2.09 -4.42
C SER A 417 17.58 3.43 -3.77
N ALA A 418 18.86 3.76 -3.71
CA ALA A 418 19.34 5.07 -3.28
C ALA A 418 18.99 6.18 -4.29
N ARG A 419 18.43 5.83 -5.44
CA ARG A 419 17.86 6.79 -6.41
C ARG A 419 16.35 6.94 -6.27
N ASP A 420 15.71 6.26 -5.32
CA ASP A 420 14.30 6.48 -5.02
C ASP A 420 14.09 7.88 -4.44
N LEU A 421 12.86 8.35 -4.61
CA LEU A 421 12.33 9.49 -3.90
C LEU A 421 11.72 8.99 -2.59
N PHE A 422 12.40 9.25 -1.48
CA PHE A 422 11.93 8.79 -0.18
C PHE A 422 10.75 9.65 0.27
N THR A 423 9.57 9.03 0.31
CA THR A 423 8.26 9.68 0.48
C THR A 423 8.19 10.68 1.64
N PRO A 424 8.60 10.36 2.88
CA PRO A 424 8.52 11.31 3.99
C PRO A 424 9.33 12.59 3.72
N PHE A 425 10.47 12.47 3.04
CA PHE A 425 11.35 13.61 2.77
C PHE A 425 10.84 14.48 1.62
N VAL A 426 10.26 13.87 0.58
CA VAL A 426 9.59 14.64 -0.49
C VAL A 426 8.38 15.36 0.09
N TYR A 427 7.45 14.61 0.69
CA TYR A 427 6.22 15.16 1.23
C TYR A 427 6.49 16.31 2.21
N ASN A 428 7.31 16.08 3.25
CA ASN A 428 7.61 17.09 4.27
C ASN A 428 8.24 18.35 3.69
N ALA A 429 9.11 18.23 2.68
CA ALA A 429 9.70 19.39 2.03
C ALA A 429 8.65 20.22 1.28
N PHE A 430 7.72 19.58 0.57
CA PHE A 430 6.68 20.27 -0.19
C PHE A 430 5.62 20.92 0.71
N ILE A 431 5.13 20.24 1.75
CA ILE A 431 4.13 20.84 2.65
C ILE A 431 4.68 22.01 3.48
N MET A 432 5.99 22.00 3.76
CA MET A 432 6.64 23.10 4.47
C MET A 432 6.94 24.30 3.55
N ALA A 433 7.16 24.09 2.26
CA ALA A 433 7.61 25.14 1.34
C ALA A 433 6.53 25.67 0.40
N ARG A 434 5.62 24.82 -0.09
CA ARG A 434 4.67 25.14 -1.16
C ARG A 434 3.32 24.41 -1.04
N PRO A 435 2.63 24.46 0.11
CA PRO A 435 1.38 23.71 0.31
C PRO A 435 0.26 24.10 -0.67
N TRP A 436 0.21 25.34 -1.18
CA TRP A 436 -0.80 25.78 -2.16
C TRP A 436 -0.69 25.07 -3.52
N GLN A 437 0.48 24.51 -3.87
CA GLN A 437 0.65 23.78 -5.12
C GLN A 437 -0.19 22.50 -5.17
N SER A 438 -0.63 22.00 -4.01
CA SER A 438 -1.48 20.81 -3.94
C SER A 438 -2.91 21.06 -4.43
N SER A 439 -3.30 22.31 -4.72
CA SER A 439 -4.63 22.58 -5.28
C SER A 439 -4.77 21.91 -6.64
N PRO A 440 -5.88 21.17 -6.91
CA PRO A 440 -6.13 20.62 -8.25
C PRO A 440 -6.28 21.71 -9.31
N ARG A 441 -6.50 22.97 -8.90
CA ARG A 441 -6.59 24.14 -9.80
C ARG A 441 -5.23 24.76 -10.11
N PHE A 442 -4.18 24.42 -9.36
CA PHE A 442 -2.86 25.05 -9.51
C PHE A 442 -2.18 24.71 -10.83
N LEU A 443 -2.08 23.42 -11.19
CA LEU A 443 -1.46 23.01 -12.46
C LEU A 443 -2.22 23.55 -13.69
N PRO A 444 -3.58 23.45 -13.76
CA PRO A 444 -4.33 24.08 -14.84
C PRO A 444 -4.12 25.59 -14.97
N TYR A 445 -4.11 26.28 -13.84
CA TYR A 445 -3.83 27.71 -13.81
C TYR A 445 -2.42 28.04 -14.31
N LEU A 446 -1.42 27.30 -13.85
CA LEU A 446 -0.03 27.49 -14.26
C LEU A 446 0.16 27.25 -15.76
N THR A 447 -0.54 26.26 -16.31
CA THR A 447 -0.56 26.01 -17.77
C THR A 447 -1.12 27.22 -18.53
N LYS A 448 -2.28 27.75 -18.13
CA LYS A 448 -2.88 28.94 -18.75
C LYS A 448 -1.94 30.15 -18.69
N LEU A 449 -1.31 30.37 -17.52
CA LEU A 449 -0.37 31.47 -17.33
C LEU A 449 0.85 31.33 -18.24
N ARG A 450 1.38 30.12 -18.40
CA ARG A 450 2.48 29.85 -19.33
C ARG A 450 2.08 30.11 -20.77
N LEU A 451 0.91 29.62 -21.21
CA LEU A 451 0.43 29.80 -22.58
C LEU A 451 0.25 31.28 -22.91
N SER A 452 -0.36 32.07 -22.02
CA SER A 452 -0.48 33.53 -22.19
C SER A 452 0.89 34.20 -22.37
N ARG A 453 1.91 33.79 -21.58
CA ARG A 453 3.27 34.33 -21.70
C ARG A 453 4.02 33.90 -22.96
N MET A 454 3.64 32.78 -23.57
CA MET A 454 4.23 32.28 -24.82
C MET A 454 3.49 32.80 -26.05
N SER A 455 2.33 33.43 -25.90
CA SER A 455 1.51 33.89 -27.02
C SER A 455 2.03 35.21 -27.57
N ASP A 456 2.56 35.16 -28.79
CA ASP A 456 2.92 36.35 -29.57
C ASP A 456 1.68 37.20 -29.94
N ARG A 457 0.47 36.65 -29.79
CA ARG A 457 -0.81 37.31 -30.10
C ARG A 457 -1.40 38.11 -28.93
N GLY A 458 -0.74 38.08 -27.76
CA GLY A 458 -1.19 38.81 -26.58
C GLY A 458 -2.39 38.16 -25.89
N ASP A 459 -2.48 36.83 -25.86
CA ASP A 459 -3.56 36.14 -25.13
C ASP A 459 -3.60 36.60 -23.66
N PRO A 460 -4.78 36.97 -23.14
CA PRO A 460 -4.89 37.55 -21.81
C PRO A 460 -4.45 36.54 -20.75
N ALA A 461 -3.68 37.02 -19.76
CA ALA A 461 -3.31 36.23 -18.61
C ALA A 461 -4.57 35.75 -17.87
N PRO A 462 -4.56 34.51 -17.31
CA PRO A 462 -5.68 34.06 -16.49
C PRO A 462 -5.86 35.00 -15.28
N PRO A 463 -7.10 35.17 -14.78
CA PRO A 463 -7.32 35.93 -13.55
C PRO A 463 -6.58 35.28 -12.37
N PRO A 464 -6.15 36.08 -11.36
CA PRO A 464 -5.42 35.55 -10.22
C PRO A 464 -6.12 34.38 -9.54
N LEU A 465 -5.39 33.29 -9.31
CA LEU A 465 -5.90 32.13 -8.58
C LEU A 465 -5.94 32.42 -7.07
N HIS A 466 -7.10 32.19 -6.45
CA HIS A 466 -7.25 32.16 -5.00
C HIS A 466 -7.33 30.73 -4.49
N VAL A 467 -6.44 30.33 -3.58
CA VAL A 467 -6.35 28.97 -3.01
C VAL A 467 -6.67 28.97 -1.51
N ARG A 468 -7.53 28.06 -1.07
CA ARG A 468 -7.79 27.82 0.36
C ARG A 468 -6.88 26.71 0.88
N LEU A 469 -6.16 26.97 1.95
CA LEU A 469 -5.28 26.01 2.62
C LEU A 469 -6.04 25.33 3.77
N ASP A 470 -7.02 24.49 3.42
CA ASP A 470 -7.98 23.85 4.34
C ASP A 470 -8.05 22.32 4.21
N ASN A 471 -7.03 21.73 3.60
CA ASN A 471 -6.90 20.31 3.22
C ASN A 471 -7.91 19.80 2.19
N LYS A 472 -8.93 20.59 1.80
CA LYS A 472 -9.91 20.21 0.78
C LYS A 472 -9.52 20.75 -0.59
N ASP A 473 -9.23 22.06 -0.68
CA ASP A 473 -8.67 22.68 -1.88
C ASP A 473 -7.17 22.41 -1.94
N ALA A 474 -6.40 22.89 -0.95
CA ALA A 474 -4.98 22.59 -0.81
C ALA A 474 -4.59 22.31 0.65
N CYS A 475 -3.41 21.74 0.87
CA CYS A 475 -2.94 21.38 2.20
C CYS A 475 -2.84 22.61 3.11
N ALA A 476 -3.30 22.46 4.34
CA ALA A 476 -3.15 23.48 5.37
C ALA A 476 -1.67 23.66 5.76
N PRO A 477 -1.22 24.86 6.16
CA PRO A 477 0.18 25.13 6.47
C PRO A 477 0.66 24.27 7.65
N ALA A 478 1.68 23.46 7.40
CA ALA A 478 2.26 22.55 8.38
C ALA A 478 3.14 23.26 9.43
N THR A 479 3.43 22.56 10.52
CA THR A 479 4.39 23.01 11.54
C THR A 479 5.42 21.91 11.78
N LEU A 480 6.71 22.24 11.69
CA LEU A 480 7.79 21.30 11.95
C LEU A 480 8.27 21.40 13.40
N LEU A 481 8.35 20.27 14.08
CA LEU A 481 8.80 20.10 15.46
C LEU A 481 10.15 19.36 15.47
N ARG A 482 11.19 20.00 16.01
CA ARG A 482 12.56 19.49 15.99
C ARG A 482 13.07 19.14 17.38
N GLY A 483 13.69 17.97 17.50
CA GLY A 483 14.40 17.60 18.72
C GLY A 483 13.45 17.24 19.85
N ARG A 484 13.62 17.81 21.05
CA ARG A 484 12.81 17.41 22.21
C ARG A 484 11.31 17.69 22.02
N VAL A 485 10.94 18.79 21.35
CA VAL A 485 9.53 19.11 21.08
C VAL A 485 8.89 18.20 20.03
N SER A 486 9.68 17.37 19.31
CA SER A 486 9.10 16.34 18.44
C SER A 486 8.40 15.25 19.27
N GLU A 487 8.77 15.11 20.55
CA GLU A 487 8.24 14.12 21.48
C GLU A 487 8.28 12.69 20.93
N ALA A 488 9.28 12.41 20.09
CA ALA A 488 9.44 11.13 19.42
C ALA A 488 10.83 10.54 19.67
N MET A 489 10.89 9.21 19.81
CA MET A 489 12.12 8.48 20.09
C MET A 489 12.33 7.31 19.13
N TYR A 490 13.55 7.21 18.61
CA TYR A 490 14.00 6.08 17.81
C TYR A 490 14.82 5.09 18.62
N GLY A 491 14.45 3.82 18.55
CA GLY A 491 15.18 2.69 19.08
C GLY A 491 15.52 1.67 18.02
N LYS A 492 16.64 0.97 18.21
CA LYS A 492 16.95 -0.24 17.45
C LYS A 492 17.23 -1.38 18.42
N PHE A 493 16.43 -2.44 18.32
CA PHE A 493 16.71 -3.67 19.05
C PHE A 493 17.70 -4.53 18.27
N VAL A 494 18.67 -5.10 18.97
CA VAL A 494 19.68 -6.01 18.43
C VAL A 494 19.88 -7.18 19.40
N ASP A 495 20.67 -8.19 19.01
CA ASP A 495 21.08 -9.29 19.89
C ASP A 495 22.11 -8.84 20.96
N GLU A 496 21.83 -7.73 21.64
CA GLU A 496 22.58 -7.17 22.79
C GLU A 496 21.59 -6.72 23.87
N ALA A 497 21.28 -7.61 24.82
CA ALA A 497 20.25 -7.38 25.84
C ALA A 497 20.43 -6.06 26.62
N GLY A 498 21.68 -5.71 26.96
CA GLY A 498 21.98 -4.48 27.70
C GLY A 498 21.66 -3.19 26.92
N GLY A 499 21.82 -3.21 25.60
CA GLY A 499 21.47 -2.09 24.71
C GLY A 499 19.97 -1.87 24.64
N ASN A 500 19.24 -2.98 24.48
CA ASN A 500 17.78 -2.97 24.49
C ASN A 500 17.26 -2.44 25.85
N GLU A 501 17.85 -2.87 26.98
CA GLU A 501 17.48 -2.38 28.31
C GLU A 501 17.70 -0.88 28.51
N ARG A 502 18.81 -0.34 28.01
CA ARG A 502 19.06 1.11 28.05
C ARG A 502 17.99 1.88 27.29
N PHE A 503 17.56 1.38 26.14
CA PHE A 503 16.47 2.00 25.38
C PHE A 503 15.13 1.89 26.11
N MET A 504 14.75 0.70 26.58
CA MET A 504 13.51 0.49 27.35
C MET A 504 13.42 1.42 28.57
N ARG A 505 14.53 1.58 29.30
CA ARG A 505 14.63 2.52 30.42
C ARG A 505 14.45 3.96 29.95
N SER A 506 15.09 4.35 28.84
CA SER A 506 14.99 5.70 28.28
C SER A 506 13.55 6.04 27.85
N VAL A 507 12.81 5.10 27.27
CA VAL A 507 11.38 5.29 26.94
C VAL A 507 10.58 5.56 28.20
N LYS A 508 10.78 4.77 29.26
CA LYS A 508 10.10 4.96 30.54
C LYS A 508 10.44 6.30 31.21
N GLU A 509 11.72 6.67 31.22
CA GLU A 509 12.19 7.91 31.86
C GLU A 509 11.75 9.18 31.11
N ARG A 510 11.81 9.15 29.77
CA ARG A 510 11.46 10.33 28.96
C ARG A 510 9.98 10.44 28.65
N ASN A 511 9.26 9.32 28.70
CA ASN A 511 7.83 9.22 28.41
C ASN A 511 7.42 10.01 27.14
N PRO A 512 8.02 9.71 25.97
CA PRO A 512 7.72 10.43 24.73
C PRO A 512 6.25 10.22 24.32
N LEU A 513 5.76 11.05 23.40
CA LEU A 513 4.45 10.86 22.78
C LEU A 513 4.46 9.62 21.86
N PHE A 514 5.50 9.51 21.05
CA PHE A 514 5.71 8.40 20.13
C PHE A 514 7.09 7.77 20.32
N PHE A 515 7.21 6.48 20.06
CA PHE A 515 8.50 5.86 19.81
C PHE A 515 8.38 4.81 18.72
N ASN A 516 9.50 4.43 18.11
CA ASN A 516 9.56 3.26 17.26
C ASN A 516 10.70 2.33 17.66
N ILE A 517 10.61 1.08 17.22
CA ILE A 517 11.64 0.07 17.44
C ILE A 517 11.94 -0.63 16.12
N ASN A 518 13.07 -0.28 15.51
CA ASN A 518 13.57 -1.04 14.38
C ASN A 518 14.20 -2.35 14.88
N ASP A 519 13.79 -3.48 14.33
CA ASP A 519 14.35 -4.79 14.68
C ASP A 519 15.60 -5.12 13.85
N GLY A 520 16.62 -5.63 14.52
CA GLY A 520 17.89 -6.02 13.91
C GLY A 520 18.47 -7.29 14.50
N PHE A 521 17.64 -8.09 15.18
CA PHE A 521 18.01 -9.24 15.98
C PHE A 521 17.50 -10.56 15.41
N ARG A 522 18.23 -11.66 15.63
CA ARG A 522 17.90 -13.01 15.15
C ARG A 522 17.40 -13.91 16.26
N GLU A 523 17.89 -13.69 17.47
CA GLU A 523 17.72 -14.63 18.57
C GLU A 523 16.34 -14.55 19.21
N LEU A 524 15.86 -15.70 19.69
CA LEU A 524 14.58 -15.81 20.37
C LEU A 524 14.54 -14.95 21.65
N ASN A 525 15.66 -14.81 22.36
CA ASN A 525 15.74 -14.02 23.58
C ASN A 525 15.41 -12.54 23.32
N SER A 526 15.94 -11.97 22.25
CA SER A 526 15.66 -10.59 21.83
C SER A 526 14.18 -10.41 21.45
N THR A 527 13.58 -11.40 20.77
CA THR A 527 12.13 -11.44 20.50
C THR A 527 11.33 -11.41 21.80
N LEU A 528 11.64 -12.31 22.75
CA LEU A 528 10.92 -12.38 24.02
C LEU A 528 11.09 -11.11 24.86
N GLN A 529 12.28 -10.49 24.83
CA GLN A 529 12.54 -9.22 25.51
C GLN A 529 11.66 -8.09 24.95
N LEU A 530 11.57 -7.97 23.63
CA LEU A 530 10.70 -6.99 22.96
C LEU A 530 9.23 -7.23 23.31
N GLN A 531 8.75 -8.47 23.16
CA GLN A 531 7.35 -8.83 23.46
C GLN A 531 7.00 -8.60 24.94
N ALA A 532 7.91 -8.90 25.87
CA ALA A 532 7.72 -8.62 27.30
C ALA A 532 7.71 -7.12 27.61
N PHE A 533 8.44 -6.31 26.85
CA PHE A 533 8.40 -4.85 26.98
C PHE A 533 7.09 -4.28 26.45
N LEU A 534 6.70 -4.63 25.23
CA LEU A 534 5.49 -4.12 24.59
C LEU A 534 4.22 -4.60 25.31
N SER A 535 4.18 -5.83 25.80
CA SER A 535 3.04 -6.34 26.58
C SER A 535 2.82 -5.63 27.91
N ARG A 536 3.90 -5.12 28.54
CA ARG A 536 3.80 -4.30 29.76
C ARG A 536 3.32 -2.88 29.47
N LEU A 537 3.70 -2.30 28.35
CA LEU A 537 3.25 -0.96 27.96
C LEU A 537 1.80 -0.96 27.46
N PHE A 538 1.43 -1.98 26.68
CA PHE A 538 0.15 -2.07 25.99
C PHE A 538 -0.58 -3.38 26.36
N PRO A 539 -1.01 -3.52 27.63
CA PRO A 539 -1.61 -4.76 28.11
C PRO A 539 -3.00 -5.02 27.52
N GLN A 540 -3.73 -3.95 27.15
CA GLN A 540 -5.10 -4.06 26.66
C GLN A 540 -5.13 -4.65 25.24
N PRO A 541 -5.92 -5.71 24.98
CA PRO A 541 -6.07 -6.27 23.64
C PRO A 541 -6.85 -5.34 22.72
N VAL A 542 -6.53 -5.40 21.43
CA VAL A 542 -7.33 -4.75 20.37
C VAL A 542 -8.74 -5.35 20.39
N PHE A 543 -9.77 -4.58 20.04
CA PHE A 543 -11.16 -5.05 20.03
C PHE A 543 -11.37 -6.38 19.26
N VAL A 544 -10.73 -6.53 18.09
CA VAL A 544 -10.84 -7.74 17.25
C VAL A 544 -9.74 -8.77 17.52
N GLU A 545 -8.98 -8.64 18.62
CA GLU A 545 -7.92 -9.57 18.95
C GLU A 545 -8.47 -10.91 19.48
N ARG A 546 -7.77 -12.01 19.17
CA ARG A 546 -8.03 -13.32 19.78
C ARG A 546 -7.65 -13.27 21.26
N THR A 547 -8.62 -13.48 22.14
CA THR A 547 -8.40 -13.55 23.59
C THR A 547 -8.84 -14.92 24.12
N ALA A 548 -8.12 -15.45 25.12
CA ALA A 548 -8.43 -16.77 25.70
C ALA A 548 -9.71 -16.78 26.55
N ALA A 549 -10.19 -15.59 26.98
CA ALA A 549 -11.17 -15.42 28.04
C ALA A 549 -12.61 -15.09 27.58
N GLU A 550 -12.86 -14.85 26.29
CA GLU A 550 -14.16 -14.34 25.80
C GLU A 550 -15.08 -15.41 25.20
N LYS A 551 -15.07 -16.64 25.73
CA LYS A 551 -15.74 -17.77 25.09
C LYS A 551 -17.28 -17.73 25.12
N ASP A 552 -17.90 -16.99 26.04
CA ASP A 552 -19.35 -17.15 26.28
C ASP A 552 -20.23 -16.05 25.66
N ASN A 553 -19.80 -14.78 25.62
CA ASN A 553 -20.67 -13.67 25.17
C ASN A 553 -20.80 -13.51 23.64
N HIS A 554 -19.95 -14.17 22.85
CA HIS A 554 -19.94 -14.04 21.39
C HIS A 554 -20.29 -15.34 20.64
N ALA A 555 -20.73 -16.38 21.35
CA ALA A 555 -21.02 -17.70 20.79
C ALA A 555 -22.01 -17.66 19.60
N PRO A 556 -23.10 -16.86 19.59
CA PRO A 556 -23.99 -16.77 18.44
C PRO A 556 -23.30 -16.24 17.17
N TYR A 557 -22.46 -15.20 17.29
CA TYR A 557 -21.73 -14.65 16.14
C TYR A 557 -20.67 -15.61 15.61
N ILE A 558 -19.96 -16.30 16.51
CA ILE A 558 -18.97 -17.31 16.12
C ILE A 558 -19.67 -18.45 15.38
N THR A 559 -20.81 -18.91 15.87
CA THR A 559 -21.61 -19.97 15.24
C THR A 559 -22.11 -19.54 13.85
N ALA A 560 -22.66 -18.33 13.74
CA ALA A 560 -23.11 -17.78 12.46
C ALA A 560 -21.95 -17.64 11.47
N PHE A 561 -20.82 -17.07 11.89
CA PHE A 561 -19.61 -16.95 11.06
C PHE A 561 -19.15 -18.32 10.57
N GLN A 562 -19.00 -19.30 11.45
CA GLN A 562 -18.60 -20.66 11.09
C GLN A 562 -19.57 -21.30 10.08
N GLY A 563 -20.87 -21.09 10.26
CA GLY A 563 -21.90 -21.51 9.31
C GLY A 563 -21.72 -20.86 7.95
N LEU A 564 -21.59 -19.52 7.90
CA LEU A 564 -21.42 -18.75 6.67
C LEU A 564 -20.17 -19.19 5.89
N MET A 565 -19.07 -19.46 6.59
CA MET A 565 -17.81 -19.93 5.98
C MET A 565 -17.90 -21.35 5.38
N LYS A 566 -19.01 -22.07 5.59
CA LYS A 566 -19.28 -23.42 5.05
C LYS A 566 -20.36 -23.44 3.97
N LEU A 567 -21.09 -22.35 3.78
CA LEU A 567 -22.08 -22.21 2.72
C LEU A 567 -21.40 -22.24 1.34
N PRO A 568 -22.16 -22.58 0.27
CA PRO A 568 -21.65 -22.41 -1.09
C PRO A 568 -21.37 -20.94 -1.40
N LEU A 569 -20.24 -20.67 -2.04
CA LEU A 569 -19.85 -19.37 -2.58
C LEU A 569 -19.94 -19.41 -4.10
N LEU A 570 -20.79 -18.56 -4.67
CA LEU A 570 -20.94 -18.41 -6.10
C LEU A 570 -20.10 -17.24 -6.60
N ILE A 571 -19.28 -17.47 -7.63
CA ILE A 571 -18.44 -16.45 -8.23
C ILE A 571 -18.87 -16.27 -9.68
N PHE A 572 -19.48 -15.12 -9.99
CA PHE A 572 -19.91 -14.78 -11.34
C PHE A 572 -18.81 -14.01 -12.06
N ALA A 573 -18.48 -14.43 -13.28
CA ALA A 573 -17.51 -13.73 -14.12
C ALA A 573 -17.89 -13.80 -15.60
N SER A 574 -17.66 -12.71 -16.33
CA SER A 574 -17.89 -12.66 -17.78
C SER A 574 -16.86 -13.50 -18.54
N TYR A 575 -15.61 -13.51 -18.06
CA TYR A 575 -14.48 -14.15 -18.75
C TYR A 575 -13.84 -15.26 -17.92
N ARG A 576 -13.52 -16.37 -18.57
CA ARG A 576 -12.85 -17.51 -17.94
C ARG A 576 -11.49 -17.14 -17.30
N GLU A 577 -10.79 -16.17 -17.88
CA GLU A 577 -9.52 -15.65 -17.37
C GLU A 577 -9.62 -15.02 -15.96
N ALA A 578 -10.81 -14.62 -15.52
CA ALA A 578 -11.02 -14.08 -14.18
C ALA A 578 -11.07 -15.16 -13.09
N LEU A 579 -11.44 -16.39 -13.45
CA LEU A 579 -11.84 -17.41 -12.47
C LEU A 579 -10.71 -17.82 -11.53
N CYS A 580 -9.51 -18.07 -12.07
CA CYS A 580 -8.36 -18.47 -11.27
C CYS A 580 -7.93 -17.37 -10.27
N PRO A 581 -7.75 -16.11 -10.70
CA PRO A 581 -7.53 -14.98 -9.80
C PRO A 581 -8.61 -14.82 -8.73
N LEU A 582 -9.90 -14.93 -9.09
CA LEU A 582 -11.02 -14.79 -8.14
C LEU A 582 -11.00 -15.87 -7.07
N VAL A 583 -10.67 -17.11 -7.42
CA VAL A 583 -10.51 -18.19 -6.43
C VAL A 583 -9.31 -17.93 -5.52
N ARG A 584 -8.18 -17.48 -6.06
CA ARG A 584 -6.97 -17.24 -5.25
C ARG A 584 -7.07 -16.00 -4.38
N SER A 585 -7.84 -14.97 -4.77
CA SER A 585 -8.05 -13.79 -3.93
C SER A 585 -8.76 -14.11 -2.62
N LEU A 586 -9.48 -15.24 -2.53
CA LEU A 586 -10.12 -15.69 -1.29
C LEU A 586 -9.10 -15.92 -0.16
N LYS A 587 -7.82 -16.19 -0.45
CA LYS A 587 -6.75 -16.28 0.56
C LYS A 587 -6.68 -15.04 1.46
N LEU A 588 -6.92 -13.87 0.88
CA LEU A 588 -6.97 -12.60 1.62
C LEU A 588 -8.41 -12.21 1.96
N ALA A 589 -9.31 -12.34 0.99
CA ALA A 589 -10.67 -11.82 1.11
C ALA A 589 -11.51 -12.57 2.15
N MET A 590 -11.33 -13.88 2.24
CA MET A 590 -12.07 -14.76 3.13
C MET A 590 -11.18 -15.92 3.63
N PRO A 591 -10.14 -15.66 4.45
CA PRO A 591 -9.08 -16.63 4.77
C PRO A 591 -9.58 -17.89 5.52
N GLN A 592 -10.76 -17.83 6.14
CA GLN A 592 -11.40 -18.94 6.87
C GLN A 592 -12.48 -19.65 6.05
N PHE A 593 -12.76 -19.21 4.82
CA PHE A 593 -13.78 -19.84 3.99
C PHE A 593 -13.34 -21.25 3.60
N ASP A 594 -14.23 -22.23 3.82
CA ASP A 594 -13.98 -23.65 3.57
C ASP A 594 -15.13 -24.34 2.80
N GLY A 595 -16.15 -23.55 2.43
CA GLY A 595 -17.29 -23.97 1.64
C GLY A 595 -16.92 -24.36 0.20
N GLN A 596 -17.91 -24.90 -0.52
CA GLN A 596 -17.77 -25.19 -1.95
C GLN A 596 -17.78 -23.88 -2.74
N VAL A 597 -16.93 -23.79 -3.78
CA VAL A 597 -16.93 -22.66 -4.72
C VAL A 597 -17.62 -23.10 -6.00
N ILE A 598 -18.60 -22.33 -6.45
CA ILE A 598 -19.30 -22.55 -7.72
C ILE A 598 -18.95 -21.36 -8.64
N LEU A 599 -18.21 -21.64 -9.69
CA LEU A 599 -17.81 -20.68 -10.71
C LEU A 599 -18.93 -20.61 -11.75
N VAL A 600 -19.54 -19.43 -11.88
CA VAL A 600 -20.75 -19.23 -12.68
C VAL A 600 -20.44 -18.35 -13.88
N ARG A 601 -20.86 -18.81 -15.06
CA ARG A 601 -20.82 -18.06 -16.32
C ARG A 601 -22.20 -18.05 -16.97
N GLU A 602 -22.50 -17.08 -17.81
CA GLU A 602 -23.80 -17.02 -18.48
C GLU A 602 -23.78 -17.70 -19.87
N THR A 603 -24.80 -18.51 -20.18
CA THR A 603 -25.06 -19.10 -21.49
C THR A 603 -25.75 -18.07 -22.38
N GLY A 604 -25.01 -17.43 -23.28
CA GLY A 604 -25.62 -16.61 -24.35
C GLY A 604 -25.19 -15.16 -24.46
N ALA A 605 -24.09 -14.72 -23.85
CA ALA A 605 -23.46 -13.41 -24.17
C ALA A 605 -22.93 -13.32 -25.64
N ALA A 606 -23.29 -14.28 -26.49
CA ALA A 606 -22.81 -14.52 -27.85
C ALA A 606 -23.46 -13.64 -28.94
N ALA A 607 -23.87 -12.42 -28.62
CA ALA A 607 -24.11 -11.39 -29.65
C ALA A 607 -22.97 -10.37 -29.72
N GLU A 608 -22.23 -10.15 -28.62
CA GLU A 608 -20.97 -9.38 -28.59
C GLU A 608 -19.74 -10.24 -28.17
N ASP A 609 -19.93 -11.39 -27.49
CA ASP A 609 -18.88 -12.36 -27.12
C ASP A 609 -18.64 -13.46 -28.17
N LYS A 610 -18.06 -13.13 -29.33
CA LYS A 610 -17.19 -14.11 -30.03
C LYS A 610 -15.71 -13.90 -29.75
N GLU A 611 -15.35 -12.68 -29.35
CA GLU A 611 -13.97 -12.30 -29.13
C GLU A 611 -13.66 -12.33 -27.62
N GLY A 612 -13.04 -13.42 -27.14
CA GLY A 612 -12.56 -13.48 -25.76
C GLY A 612 -11.52 -12.38 -25.45
N LEU A 613 -11.14 -12.21 -24.19
CA LEU A 613 -10.22 -11.13 -23.78
C LEU A 613 -8.91 -11.10 -24.57
N GLU A 614 -8.41 -12.26 -25.02
CA GLU A 614 -7.24 -12.33 -25.90
C GLU A 614 -7.44 -11.60 -27.23
N GLY A 615 -8.58 -11.77 -27.89
CA GLY A 615 -8.89 -11.04 -29.10
C GLY A 615 -9.04 -9.54 -28.82
N VAL A 616 -9.75 -9.18 -27.74
CA VAL A 616 -9.90 -7.78 -27.32
C VAL A 616 -8.53 -7.12 -27.10
N ARG A 617 -7.60 -7.80 -26.42
CA ARG A 617 -6.20 -7.33 -26.26
C ARG A 617 -5.51 -7.12 -27.61
N GLN A 618 -5.67 -8.04 -28.57
CA GLN A 618 -5.07 -7.92 -29.90
C GLN A 618 -5.67 -6.76 -30.70
N ARG A 619 -7.00 -6.63 -30.70
CA ARG A 619 -7.75 -5.55 -31.35
C ARG A 619 -7.35 -4.17 -30.83
N LEU A 620 -7.29 -4.03 -29.51
CA LEU A 620 -6.89 -2.79 -28.84
C LEU A 620 -5.36 -2.59 -28.81
N LYS A 621 -4.59 -3.54 -29.35
CA LYS A 621 -3.12 -3.55 -29.32
C LYS A 621 -2.58 -3.32 -27.91
N HIS A 622 -3.18 -3.97 -26.90
CA HIS A 622 -2.75 -3.85 -25.50
C HIS A 622 -1.32 -4.37 -25.34
N ARG A 623 -0.41 -3.51 -24.85
CA ARG A 623 1.04 -3.79 -24.75
C ARG A 623 1.56 -3.86 -23.33
N VAL A 624 0.72 -3.82 -22.31
CA VAL A 624 1.21 -3.95 -20.93
C VAL A 624 1.35 -5.43 -20.58
N ARG A 625 2.51 -5.77 -20.04
CA ARG A 625 2.88 -7.13 -19.66
C ARG A 625 3.83 -7.11 -18.47
N SER A 626 3.62 -8.04 -17.53
CA SER A 626 4.62 -8.43 -16.53
C SER A 626 5.27 -9.72 -16.99
N ALA A 627 6.59 -9.82 -16.89
CA ALA A 627 7.28 -11.07 -17.16
C ALA A 627 7.43 -11.95 -15.90
N MET A 628 6.85 -11.57 -14.76
CA MET A 628 6.91 -12.39 -13.56
C MET A 628 6.28 -13.76 -13.80
N PRO A 629 7.01 -14.87 -13.54
CA PRO A 629 6.43 -16.21 -13.63
C PRO A 629 5.29 -16.40 -12.62
N VAL A 630 4.16 -16.92 -13.09
CA VAL A 630 2.99 -17.26 -12.26
C VAL A 630 2.50 -18.68 -12.55
N VAL A 631 1.79 -19.31 -11.62
CA VAL A 631 1.28 -20.67 -11.79
C VAL A 631 -0.18 -20.64 -12.20
N LEU A 632 -0.55 -21.30 -13.30
CA LEU A 632 -1.93 -21.41 -13.76
C LEU A 632 -2.73 -22.40 -12.89
N CYS A 633 -4.02 -22.13 -12.68
CA CYS A 633 -4.86 -22.95 -11.81
C CYS A 633 -5.20 -24.32 -12.40
N THR A 634 -5.34 -25.30 -11.51
CA THR A 634 -6.06 -26.55 -11.79
C THR A 634 -7.02 -26.79 -10.64
N PHE A 635 -8.31 -26.57 -10.87
CA PHE A 635 -9.34 -26.61 -9.83
C PHE A 635 -9.59 -28.03 -9.29
N GLY A 636 -9.69 -28.15 -7.97
CA GLY A 636 -9.97 -29.38 -7.25
C GLY A 636 -11.45 -29.66 -7.04
N GLY A 637 -11.77 -30.74 -6.31
CA GLY A 637 -13.15 -31.22 -6.15
C GLY A 637 -14.11 -30.26 -5.43
N LYS A 638 -13.59 -29.30 -4.64
CA LYS A 638 -14.36 -28.25 -3.96
C LYS A 638 -14.80 -27.11 -4.89
N VAL A 639 -14.34 -27.09 -6.14
CA VAL A 639 -14.71 -26.08 -7.13
C VAL A 639 -15.55 -26.74 -8.21
N LYS A 640 -16.65 -26.11 -8.61
CA LYS A 640 -17.53 -26.56 -9.69
C LYS A 640 -17.75 -25.43 -10.68
N GLU A 641 -17.61 -25.71 -11.96
CA GLU A 641 -17.95 -24.76 -13.02
C GLU A 641 -19.36 -25.07 -13.53
N VAL A 642 -20.21 -24.05 -13.62
CA VAL A 642 -21.56 -24.16 -14.16
C VAL A 642 -21.85 -22.98 -15.08
N ASN A 643 -22.76 -23.19 -16.03
CA ASN A 643 -23.32 -22.11 -16.81
C ASN A 643 -24.79 -21.89 -16.43
N VAL A 644 -25.22 -20.64 -16.38
CA VAL A 644 -26.60 -20.22 -16.07
C VAL A 644 -27.16 -19.36 -17.19
N SER A 645 -28.47 -19.17 -17.25
CA SER A 645 -29.11 -18.34 -18.26
C SER A 645 -28.71 -16.85 -18.15
N THR A 646 -28.52 -16.17 -19.29
CA THR A 646 -28.21 -14.72 -19.32
C THR A 646 -29.38 -13.85 -18.86
N GLY A 647 -29.07 -12.67 -18.32
CA GLY A 647 -30.08 -11.62 -18.05
C GLY A 647 -30.96 -11.85 -16.83
N GLN A 648 -30.64 -12.85 -16.01
CA GLN A 648 -31.32 -13.11 -14.75
C GLN A 648 -30.90 -12.12 -13.67
N ASP A 649 -31.80 -11.85 -12.71
CA ASP A 649 -31.40 -11.25 -11.45
C ASP A 649 -30.47 -12.19 -10.67
N ILE A 650 -29.67 -11.63 -9.76
CA ILE A 650 -28.64 -12.39 -9.04
C ILE A 650 -29.23 -13.53 -8.19
N SER A 651 -30.41 -13.37 -7.60
CA SER A 651 -31.04 -14.41 -6.77
C SER A 651 -31.52 -15.59 -7.63
N ALA A 652 -32.11 -15.31 -8.80
CA ALA A 652 -32.50 -16.31 -9.78
C ALA A 652 -31.28 -17.06 -10.35
N ALA A 653 -30.23 -16.33 -10.71
CA ALA A 653 -28.99 -16.92 -11.21
C ALA A 653 -28.29 -17.80 -10.16
N VAL A 654 -28.30 -17.37 -8.89
CA VAL A 654 -27.79 -18.20 -7.79
C VAL A 654 -28.63 -19.48 -7.63
N LYS A 655 -29.96 -19.38 -7.71
CA LYS A 655 -30.85 -20.55 -7.64
C LYS A 655 -30.55 -21.57 -8.73
N GLU A 656 -30.39 -21.10 -9.96
CA GLU A 656 -30.06 -21.95 -11.11
C GLU A 656 -28.71 -22.64 -10.92
N ALA A 657 -27.67 -21.86 -10.56
CA ALA A 657 -26.33 -22.39 -10.32
C ALA A 657 -26.29 -23.44 -9.20
N LEU A 658 -26.98 -23.21 -8.08
CA LEU A 658 -27.09 -24.18 -6.99
C LEU A 658 -27.79 -25.47 -7.45
N SER A 659 -28.85 -25.35 -8.23
CA SER A 659 -29.61 -26.50 -8.76
C SER A 659 -28.79 -27.33 -9.74
N ALA A 660 -27.86 -26.70 -10.47
CA ALA A 660 -26.97 -27.38 -11.41
C ALA A 660 -25.86 -28.20 -10.73
N VAL A 661 -25.59 -27.99 -9.44
CA VAL A 661 -24.59 -28.74 -8.67
C VAL A 661 -25.27 -29.64 -7.64
N PRO A 662 -25.32 -30.96 -7.85
CA PRO A 662 -25.90 -31.89 -6.88
C PRO A 662 -25.22 -31.78 -5.51
N ASN A 663 -26.02 -31.82 -4.44
CA ASN A 663 -25.56 -31.78 -3.04
C ASN A 663 -24.82 -30.48 -2.62
N SER A 664 -24.97 -29.40 -3.39
CA SER A 664 -24.41 -28.07 -3.04
C SER A 664 -25.15 -27.39 -1.89
N ALA A 665 -26.45 -27.66 -1.76
CA ALA A 665 -27.30 -27.06 -0.73
C ALA A 665 -26.83 -27.43 0.69
N LYS A 666 -26.77 -26.41 1.55
CA LYS A 666 -26.47 -26.54 2.97
C LYS A 666 -27.63 -25.96 3.79
N PRO A 667 -27.80 -26.39 5.06
CA PRO A 667 -28.74 -25.75 5.96
C PRO A 667 -28.47 -24.23 6.01
N PRO A 668 -29.50 -23.40 5.79
CA PRO A 668 -29.33 -21.95 5.85
C PRO A 668 -28.87 -21.50 7.22
N VAL A 669 -28.00 -20.50 7.26
CA VAL A 669 -27.44 -19.94 8.48
C VAL A 669 -28.32 -18.81 8.97
N LEU A 670 -28.83 -18.91 10.18
CA LEU A 670 -29.55 -17.84 10.84
C LEU A 670 -28.56 -16.77 11.31
N LEU A 671 -28.77 -15.52 10.92
CA LEU A 671 -27.98 -14.40 11.45
C LEU A 671 -28.45 -14.05 12.88
N PRO A 672 -27.56 -13.57 13.76
CA PRO A 672 -27.91 -13.14 15.12
C PRO A 672 -29.02 -12.07 15.13
N GLU A 673 -29.87 -12.07 16.16
CA GLU A 673 -31.07 -11.21 16.23
C GLU A 673 -30.77 -9.71 16.20
N ASP A 674 -29.61 -9.32 16.73
CA ASP A 674 -29.15 -7.94 16.81
C ASP A 674 -28.49 -7.43 15.51
N TYR A 675 -28.50 -8.24 14.45
CA TYR A 675 -28.03 -7.87 13.13
C TYR A 675 -29.00 -6.93 12.38
N ILE A 676 -28.43 -6.03 11.56
CA ILE A 676 -29.16 -5.10 10.69
C ILE A 676 -29.86 -5.90 9.58
N GLY A 677 -31.13 -6.24 9.80
CA GLY A 677 -31.94 -7.07 8.90
C GLY A 677 -33.09 -7.81 9.60
N GLY A 678 -33.09 -7.84 10.93
CA GLY A 678 -34.17 -8.39 11.76
C GLY A 678 -33.97 -9.85 12.16
N SER A 679 -34.77 -10.32 13.13
CA SER A 679 -34.57 -11.54 13.92
C SER A 679 -34.73 -12.88 13.19
N GLN A 680 -34.81 -12.92 11.85
CA GLN A 680 -35.14 -14.15 11.11
C GLN A 680 -34.41 -14.30 9.76
N VAL A 681 -33.36 -13.51 9.50
CA VAL A 681 -32.63 -13.61 8.22
C VAL A 681 -31.84 -14.92 8.17
N LYS A 682 -32.21 -15.78 7.21
CA LYS A 682 -31.50 -17.03 6.90
C LYS A 682 -30.71 -16.86 5.62
N VAL A 683 -29.41 -17.12 5.65
CA VAL A 683 -28.51 -17.03 4.50
C VAL A 683 -28.24 -18.43 3.97
N ALA A 684 -28.50 -18.66 2.69
CA ALA A 684 -28.32 -19.96 2.04
C ALA A 684 -27.01 -20.05 1.26
N ALA A 685 -26.50 -18.91 0.79
CA ALA A 685 -25.31 -18.83 -0.03
C ALA A 685 -24.64 -17.45 0.06
N LEU A 686 -23.38 -17.40 -0.37
CA LEU A 686 -22.63 -16.17 -0.61
C LEU A 686 -22.42 -16.01 -2.10
N ALA A 687 -22.34 -14.78 -2.61
CA ALA A 687 -22.02 -14.52 -4.00
C ALA A 687 -21.01 -13.36 -4.16
N ILE A 688 -20.05 -13.53 -5.07
CA ILE A 688 -19.20 -12.46 -5.60
C ILE A 688 -19.61 -12.26 -7.06
N ASP A 689 -20.20 -11.10 -7.35
CA ASP A 689 -20.54 -10.71 -8.71
C ASP A 689 -19.43 -9.84 -9.30
N ALA A 690 -18.51 -10.50 -10.00
CA ALA A 690 -17.36 -9.90 -10.66
C ALA A 690 -17.55 -9.74 -12.18
N ARG A 691 -18.81 -9.78 -12.66
CA ARG A 691 -19.12 -9.58 -14.08
C ARG A 691 -18.63 -8.20 -14.56
N THR A 692 -18.21 -8.15 -15.82
CA THR A 692 -17.83 -6.92 -16.51
C THR A 692 -19.11 -6.23 -17.00
N SER A 693 -19.34 -4.99 -16.58
CA SER A 693 -20.57 -4.24 -16.88
C SER A 693 -20.35 -3.07 -17.86
N HIS A 694 -19.14 -2.94 -18.41
CA HIS A 694 -18.74 -1.87 -19.30
C HIS A 694 -18.16 -2.42 -20.62
N PRO A 695 -18.33 -1.70 -21.74
CA PRO A 695 -17.77 -2.13 -23.03
C PRO A 695 -16.23 -2.13 -22.99
N LEU A 696 -15.62 -3.05 -23.74
CA LEU A 696 -14.16 -3.17 -23.87
C LEU A 696 -13.67 -2.55 -25.19
N ASP A 697 -13.94 -1.26 -25.35
CA ASP A 697 -13.66 -0.45 -26.55
C ASP A 697 -12.36 0.37 -26.46
N SER A 698 -11.70 0.37 -25.29
CA SER A 698 -10.49 1.13 -25.02
C SER A 698 -9.52 0.37 -24.13
N VAL A 699 -8.22 0.71 -24.18
CA VAL A 699 -7.19 0.13 -23.30
C VAL A 699 -7.55 0.38 -21.82
N ALA A 700 -8.00 1.59 -21.49
CA ALA A 700 -8.44 1.95 -20.14
C ALA A 700 -9.57 1.02 -19.64
N ALA A 701 -10.61 0.79 -20.47
CA ALA A 701 -11.69 -0.14 -20.14
C ALA A 701 -11.19 -1.59 -19.98
N LEU A 702 -10.29 -2.03 -20.86
CA LEU A 702 -9.68 -3.36 -20.83
C LEU A 702 -8.85 -3.61 -19.56
N THR A 703 -8.11 -2.63 -19.03
CA THR A 703 -7.36 -2.79 -17.76
C THR A 703 -8.25 -3.05 -16.54
N ARG A 704 -9.57 -2.85 -16.70
CA ARG A 704 -10.61 -3.10 -15.69
C ARG A 704 -11.59 -4.19 -16.12
N ALA A 705 -11.24 -4.95 -17.16
CA ALA A 705 -12.08 -6.02 -17.69
C ALA A 705 -12.37 -7.06 -16.61
N ILE A 706 -11.32 -7.49 -15.90
CA ILE A 706 -11.43 -8.40 -14.76
C ILE A 706 -10.98 -7.67 -13.49
N GLU A 707 -11.66 -7.94 -12.38
CA GLU A 707 -11.28 -7.41 -11.08
C GLU A 707 -11.45 -8.52 -10.04
N VAL A 708 -10.60 -8.54 -9.01
CA VAL A 708 -10.70 -9.46 -7.86
C VAL A 708 -10.74 -8.69 -6.55
N PRO A 709 -11.47 -9.17 -5.52
CA PRO A 709 -11.41 -8.58 -4.19
C PRO A 709 -9.96 -8.48 -3.69
N GLY A 710 -9.55 -7.28 -3.31
CA GLY A 710 -8.20 -6.95 -2.86
C GLY A 710 -8.13 -6.62 -1.37
N GLN A 711 -9.12 -7.00 -0.58
CA GLN A 711 -9.15 -6.75 0.86
C GLN A 711 -9.81 -7.89 1.63
N SER A 712 -9.55 -7.98 2.93
CA SER A 712 -10.34 -8.78 3.86
C SER A 712 -11.79 -8.27 3.91
N LEU A 713 -12.75 -9.16 3.65
CA LEU A 713 -14.18 -8.83 3.64
C LEU A 713 -14.79 -8.99 5.02
N ALA A 714 -15.81 -8.19 5.30
CA ALA A 714 -16.68 -8.30 6.48
C ALA A 714 -18.14 -8.36 6.06
N LEU A 715 -19.04 -8.70 6.99
CA LEU A 715 -20.45 -8.90 6.68
C LEU A 715 -21.11 -7.66 6.06
N GLU A 716 -20.77 -6.46 6.55
CA GLU A 716 -21.31 -5.20 6.03
C GLU A 716 -20.88 -4.85 4.60
N ASP A 717 -19.85 -5.52 4.07
CA ASP A 717 -19.44 -5.35 2.66
C ASP A 717 -20.47 -5.98 1.71
N PHE A 718 -21.24 -6.97 2.17
CA PHE A 718 -22.24 -7.68 1.38
C PHE A 718 -23.60 -6.96 1.45
N GLU A 719 -24.37 -7.08 0.38
CA GLU A 719 -25.79 -6.75 0.33
C GLU A 719 -26.62 -8.03 0.51
N LEU A 720 -27.76 -7.91 1.18
CA LEU A 720 -28.70 -9.02 1.30
C LEU A 720 -29.62 -9.04 0.08
N ALA A 721 -29.41 -9.98 -0.84
CA ALA A 721 -30.30 -10.19 -1.98
C ALA A 721 -31.48 -11.10 -1.62
N GLY A 722 -32.61 -10.86 -2.30
CA GLY A 722 -33.92 -11.48 -2.03
C GLY A 722 -33.93 -13.02 -2.03
N PRO A 723 -35.02 -13.64 -1.56
CA PRO A 723 -35.05 -15.06 -1.21
C PRO A 723 -34.83 -15.96 -2.44
N ILE A 724 -33.96 -16.96 -2.29
CA ILE A 724 -33.77 -18.06 -3.24
C ILE A 724 -34.84 -19.14 -2.98
N GLY A 725 -36.12 -18.78 -3.13
CA GLY A 725 -37.24 -19.66 -2.75
C GLY A 725 -37.34 -19.88 -1.23
N SER A 726 -37.65 -21.11 -0.80
CA SER A 726 -37.80 -21.46 0.64
C SER A 726 -36.47 -21.61 1.39
N GLN A 727 -35.33 -21.46 0.70
CA GLN A 727 -34.00 -21.73 1.25
C GLN A 727 -33.36 -20.53 1.96
N GLY A 728 -33.93 -19.33 1.87
CA GLY A 728 -33.37 -18.12 2.48
C GLY A 728 -32.71 -17.18 1.45
N SER A 729 -31.98 -16.19 1.94
CA SER A 729 -31.38 -15.08 1.17
C SER A 729 -29.92 -15.36 0.77
N VAL A 730 -29.35 -14.47 -0.06
CA VAL A 730 -27.91 -14.47 -0.44
C VAL A 730 -27.23 -13.22 0.08
N LEU A 731 -26.00 -13.36 0.55
CA LEU A 731 -25.11 -12.22 0.75
C LEU A 731 -24.28 -12.01 -0.52
N VAL A 732 -24.47 -10.87 -1.18
CA VAL A 732 -23.87 -10.56 -2.48
C VAL A 732 -22.86 -9.42 -2.35
N LEU A 733 -21.64 -9.64 -2.82
CA LEU A 733 -20.67 -8.59 -3.08
C LEU A 733 -20.60 -8.35 -4.59
N SER A 734 -21.22 -7.27 -5.07
CA SER A 734 -21.08 -6.84 -6.47
C SER A 734 -20.03 -5.74 -6.63
N ARG A 735 -19.47 -5.59 -7.83
CA ARG A 735 -18.56 -4.46 -8.13
C ARG A 735 -19.20 -3.09 -7.94
N ALA A 736 -20.50 -2.97 -8.22
CA ALA A 736 -21.25 -1.72 -8.04
C ALA A 736 -21.40 -1.38 -6.55
N ASP A 737 -21.77 -2.36 -5.73
CA ASP A 737 -21.91 -2.17 -4.28
C ASP A 737 -20.55 -1.94 -3.63
N ALA A 738 -19.54 -2.67 -4.08
CA ALA A 738 -18.15 -2.47 -3.66
C ALA A 738 -17.66 -1.05 -3.91
N ALA A 739 -18.03 -0.44 -5.05
CA ALA A 739 -17.69 0.95 -5.32
C ALA A 739 -18.39 1.90 -4.34
N ARG A 740 -19.69 1.69 -4.07
CA ARG A 740 -20.44 2.51 -3.10
C ARG A 740 -19.89 2.36 -1.67
N LYS A 741 -19.44 1.16 -1.29
CA LYS A 741 -18.91 0.83 0.04
C LYS A 741 -17.39 1.01 0.18
N ALA A 742 -16.71 1.50 -0.86
CA ALA A 742 -15.25 1.59 -0.92
C ALA A 742 -14.49 0.28 -0.62
N VAL A 743 -15.07 -0.86 -0.99
CA VAL A 743 -14.38 -2.15 -1.00
C VAL A 743 -13.31 -2.12 -2.09
N HIS A 744 -12.10 -2.54 -1.76
CA HIS A 744 -10.95 -2.51 -2.63
C HIS A 744 -10.89 -3.73 -3.55
N TRP A 745 -10.57 -3.49 -4.82
CA TRP A 745 -10.43 -4.52 -5.85
C TRP A 745 -9.12 -4.30 -6.62
N VAL A 746 -8.46 -5.38 -7.00
CA VAL A 746 -7.30 -5.37 -7.91
C VAL A 746 -7.83 -5.61 -9.32
N ASN A 747 -7.50 -4.72 -10.26
CA ASN A 747 -7.98 -4.78 -11.63
C ASN A 747 -6.97 -5.44 -12.59
N GLY A 748 -7.44 -6.02 -13.68
CA GLY A 748 -6.62 -6.84 -14.56
C GLY A 748 -7.08 -6.77 -16.01
N ALA A 749 -6.14 -6.94 -16.94
CA ALA A 749 -6.46 -7.16 -18.36
C ALA A 749 -6.31 -8.63 -18.78
N SER A 750 -5.71 -9.48 -17.94
CA SER A 750 -5.54 -10.92 -18.20
C SER A 750 -5.42 -11.72 -16.91
N GLU A 751 -5.62 -13.03 -17.00
CA GLU A 751 -5.38 -13.98 -15.90
C GLU A 751 -3.98 -13.79 -15.29
N THR A 752 -2.94 -13.76 -16.12
CA THR A 752 -1.54 -13.76 -15.66
C THR A 752 -1.15 -12.48 -14.93
N ASP A 753 -1.71 -11.36 -15.34
CA ASP A 753 -1.51 -10.05 -14.70
C ASP A 753 -2.11 -10.01 -13.29
N LEU A 754 -3.33 -10.53 -13.08
CA LEU A 754 -3.88 -10.63 -11.73
C LEU A 754 -3.19 -11.68 -10.87
N LEU A 755 -2.69 -12.76 -11.47
CA LEU A 755 -1.94 -13.77 -10.72
C LEU A 755 -0.61 -13.26 -10.18
N ILE A 756 -0.09 -12.10 -10.60
CA ILE A 756 1.05 -11.45 -9.93
C ILE A 756 0.75 -11.19 -8.45
N THR A 757 -0.51 -10.83 -8.16
CA THR A 757 -1.00 -10.54 -6.81
C THR A 757 -1.11 -11.82 -5.97
N PHE A 758 -1.60 -12.91 -6.55
CA PHE A 758 -1.75 -14.22 -5.88
C PHE A 758 -1.09 -15.36 -6.70
N PRO A 759 0.25 -15.40 -6.78
CA PRO A 759 0.99 -16.22 -7.75
C PRO A 759 1.00 -17.72 -7.47
N LEU A 760 0.77 -18.14 -6.23
CA LEU A 760 0.86 -19.55 -5.83
C LEU A 760 -0.52 -20.22 -5.78
N PRO A 761 -0.57 -21.54 -6.03
CA PRO A 761 -1.80 -22.31 -5.89
C PRO A 761 -2.45 -22.21 -4.51
N TYR A 762 -3.78 -22.15 -4.47
CA TYR A 762 -4.56 -22.24 -3.23
C TYR A 762 -4.88 -23.71 -2.93
N ALA A 763 -4.12 -24.30 -2.02
CA ALA A 763 -4.20 -25.72 -1.66
C ALA A 763 -5.62 -26.24 -1.36
N LEU A 764 -6.51 -25.37 -0.88
CA LEU A 764 -7.88 -25.73 -0.56
C LEU A 764 -8.76 -25.98 -1.81
N TYR A 765 -8.49 -25.27 -2.90
CA TYR A 765 -9.33 -25.25 -4.10
C TYR A 765 -8.63 -25.74 -5.37
N GLU A 766 -7.35 -26.10 -5.29
CA GLU A 766 -6.56 -26.59 -6.43
C GLU A 766 -6.05 -28.03 -6.21
N VAL A 767 -5.87 -28.77 -7.31
CA VAL A 767 -5.41 -30.17 -7.29
C VAL A 767 -3.92 -30.23 -6.94
N LEU A 768 -3.61 -30.71 -5.73
CA LEU A 768 -2.24 -30.76 -5.23
C LEU A 768 -1.31 -31.66 -6.04
N ASP A 769 -1.82 -32.75 -6.61
CA ASP A 769 -0.99 -33.71 -7.35
C ASP A 769 -0.96 -33.42 -8.87
N ALA A 770 -1.62 -32.34 -9.31
CA ALA A 770 -1.55 -31.90 -10.70
C ALA A 770 -0.16 -31.35 -11.06
N PRO A 771 0.26 -31.49 -12.33
CA PRO A 771 1.51 -30.92 -12.79
C PRO A 771 1.51 -29.38 -12.69
N VAL A 772 2.62 -28.80 -12.25
CA VAL A 772 2.77 -27.33 -12.20
C VAL A 772 2.78 -26.77 -13.62
N LYS A 773 1.85 -25.86 -13.91
CA LYS A 773 1.76 -25.16 -15.19
C LYS A 773 2.21 -23.71 -15.01
N TRP A 774 3.45 -23.42 -15.40
CA TRP A 774 3.98 -22.07 -15.36
C TRP A 774 3.51 -21.24 -16.56
N SER A 775 3.03 -20.04 -16.29
CA SER A 775 2.94 -18.98 -17.29
C SER A 775 4.12 -18.01 -17.09
N PHE A 776 4.73 -17.67 -18.21
CA PHE A 776 5.75 -16.62 -18.31
C PHE A 776 5.24 -15.44 -19.13
N ARG A 777 3.93 -15.40 -19.39
CA ARG A 777 3.26 -14.46 -20.28
C ARG A 777 2.66 -13.31 -19.53
#